data_AF-A0A1E5C503-F1
#
_entry.id   AF-A0A1E5C503-F1
#
_cell.length_a   1.000
_cell.length_b   1.000
_cell.length_c   1.000
_cell.angle_alpha   90.00
_cell.angle_beta   90.00
_cell.angle_gamma   90.00
#
_symmetry.space_group_name_H-M   'P 1'
#
loop_
_entity.id
_entity.type
_entity.pdbx_description
1 polymer ?
#
loop_
_entity_poly.entity_id
_entity_poly.type
_entity_poly.pdbx_seq_one_letter_code
_entity_poly.pdbx_strand_id
1 'polypeptide(L)'
;MAKSHPAAPDWLLLPPNEQQLETGWVGYRHVSGALHWHHASSEESRLSAAIVLPTPVNDDSGITHALEHMVLRGSMRYPEPETFLSLRSELALLEFNASTQKETTRFHLSGYDPNSVLRGIGFFADSILSPQLTQEDFDQEIVRQHDSGYDGAMYREIGEYMRHQSFRASTVQAVNSDLRAALYGGMPDTIPKLDIGMLRRYHSHYYRPDNMLLLTSGSWPMVALWRQMSKALNNVGEPLPVSMEIPNIFADIPLEKDGDRIETLPFSSHWAAALYPTLNALKSQKQLKALGAELLPLTSDFQPVPALRCRVSAQCDKHALERHIDDCCIRLSSRRAMWQTGCFTLQQGRNMVNRWGNGLQRLYHEFSETPFAPPCLQADVCDSLLQQDPKENTPHRHGEWLSPCPPLTRMAILCRSNVRDAETRSSLERWLLLCQQRTLRWAWMKGKPMLGSMREWHCANALVLGYTVDLPERDVVALRHFWHQTLSADEISAVDGEWQHTPQGIVFCCAGSVPVVRTGAIMASHRDDETAMHVTLSFPHTTEAGAMAALGQAVMASSLVQKRRLGGRCYSVAVSLDLMSYELTFDTVADSDPSVSFIALLNAFETLSLPLGEIGFEQACRGGLGLVSARYNKSHARFHRALLNTVGRSVALDFSVVTPTNLAQLATKVLYALKHPTLH
;
A
#
# COMPACT_ATOMS: atom_id res chain seq x y z
N MET A 1 -23.49 36.99 3.53
CA MET A 1 -22.18 36.83 2.87
C MET A 1 -21.30 35.99 3.78
N ALA A 2 -20.68 34.93 3.25
CA ALA A 2 -19.73 34.12 3.99
C ALA A 2 -18.58 35.02 4.50
N LYS A 3 -18.25 34.94 5.79
CA LYS A 3 -17.13 35.70 6.34
C LYS A 3 -15.83 34.99 5.99
N SER A 4 -14.94 35.69 5.30
CA SER A 4 -13.59 35.22 5.00
C SER A 4 -12.81 34.98 6.29
N HIS A 5 -11.99 33.93 6.33
CA HIS A 5 -11.14 33.69 7.50
C HIS A 5 -10.05 34.80 7.59
N PRO A 6 -9.85 35.46 8.74
CA PRO A 6 -8.94 36.61 8.83
C PRO A 6 -7.48 36.27 8.48
N ALA A 7 -7.07 35.02 8.63
CA ALA A 7 -5.73 34.55 8.30
C ALA A 7 -5.56 33.92 6.89
N ALA A 8 -6.67 33.77 6.15
CA ALA A 8 -6.73 33.21 4.79
C ALA A 8 -7.97 33.80 4.07
N PRO A 9 -7.91 35.08 3.65
CA PRO A 9 -9.09 35.81 3.20
C PRO A 9 -9.67 35.28 1.87
N ASP A 10 -8.83 34.61 1.09
CA ASP A 10 -9.17 34.06 -0.22
C ASP A 10 -10.01 32.77 -0.14
N TRP A 11 -10.19 32.22 1.06
CA TRP A 11 -11.01 31.04 1.32
C TRP A 11 -12.32 31.42 2.01
N LEU A 12 -13.43 31.09 1.34
CA LEU A 12 -14.78 31.39 1.77
C LEU A 12 -15.48 30.11 2.21
N LEU A 13 -16.07 30.12 3.41
CA LEU A 13 -16.90 29.01 3.89
C LEU A 13 -18.16 28.88 3.00
N LEU A 14 -18.52 27.66 2.58
CA LEU A 14 -19.75 27.43 1.83
C LEU A 14 -20.99 27.73 2.69
N PRO A 15 -22.13 28.11 2.09
CA PRO A 15 -23.38 28.34 2.82
C PRO A 15 -23.82 27.12 3.67
N PRO A 16 -24.48 27.32 4.85
CA PRO A 16 -24.88 26.20 5.71
C PRO A 16 -25.77 25.14 5.03
N ASN A 17 -26.59 25.54 4.06
CA ASN A 17 -27.44 24.64 3.27
C ASN A 17 -26.67 23.78 2.26
N GLU A 18 -25.41 24.13 1.99
CA GLU A 18 -24.51 23.34 1.16
C GLU A 18 -23.57 22.45 2.01
N GLN A 19 -23.52 22.64 3.32
CA GLN A 19 -22.69 21.85 4.24
C GLN A 19 -23.43 20.60 4.73
N GLN A 20 -22.67 19.59 5.19
CA GLN A 20 -23.22 18.47 5.96
C GLN A 20 -22.54 18.38 7.33
N LEU A 21 -23.00 19.23 8.25
CA LEU A 21 -22.49 19.26 9.63
C LEU A 21 -22.82 17.98 10.41
N GLU A 22 -23.90 17.28 10.06
CA GLU A 22 -24.29 16.01 10.70
C GLU A 22 -23.30 14.88 10.40
N THR A 23 -22.75 14.84 9.19
CA THR A 23 -21.66 13.92 8.79
C THR A 23 -20.28 14.54 9.01
N GLY A 24 -20.23 15.76 9.58
CA GLY A 24 -19.04 16.54 9.91
C GLY A 24 -18.19 17.00 8.73
N TRP A 25 -18.76 17.05 7.52
CA TRP A 25 -18.12 17.62 6.35
C TRP A 25 -18.34 19.14 6.26
N VAL A 26 -17.24 19.88 6.13
CA VAL A 26 -17.25 21.33 6.00
C VAL A 26 -16.59 21.73 4.68
N GLY A 27 -17.33 22.49 3.88
CA GLY A 27 -16.91 22.92 2.54
C GLY A 27 -16.43 24.36 2.51
N TYR A 28 -15.40 24.61 1.71
CA TYR A 28 -14.80 25.91 1.46
C TYR A 28 -14.57 26.10 -0.03
N ARG A 29 -14.61 27.35 -0.49
CA ARG A 29 -14.31 27.75 -1.85
C ARG A 29 -13.25 28.83 -1.87
N HIS A 30 -12.22 28.63 -2.66
CA HIS A 30 -11.23 29.67 -2.95
C HIS A 30 -11.78 30.67 -3.98
N VAL A 31 -11.32 31.92 -3.96
CA VAL A 31 -11.72 32.94 -4.97
C VAL A 31 -11.42 32.55 -6.42
N SER A 32 -10.47 31.64 -6.65
CA SER A 32 -10.18 31.08 -7.98
C SER A 32 -11.17 29.99 -8.43
N GLY A 33 -12.14 29.62 -7.59
CA GLY A 33 -13.12 28.57 -7.86
C GLY A 33 -12.82 27.22 -7.21
N ALA A 34 -11.57 26.97 -6.79
CA ALA A 34 -11.15 25.70 -6.19
C ALA A 34 -11.98 25.34 -4.95
N LEU A 35 -12.41 24.08 -4.90
CA LEU A 35 -13.23 23.55 -3.82
C LEU A 35 -12.38 22.78 -2.83
N HIS A 36 -12.67 22.96 -1.54
CA HIS A 36 -12.06 22.18 -0.47
C HIS A 36 -13.14 21.62 0.46
N TRP A 37 -13.15 20.30 0.61
CA TRP A 37 -13.97 19.61 1.59
C TRP A 37 -13.08 19.01 2.68
N HIS A 38 -13.40 19.33 3.93
CA HIS A 38 -12.69 18.84 5.10
C HIS A 38 -13.64 18.03 5.99
N HIS A 39 -13.26 16.80 6.31
CA HIS A 39 -13.98 15.97 7.26
C HIS A 39 -13.55 16.31 8.69
N ALA A 40 -14.25 17.26 9.30
CA ALA A 40 -13.91 17.87 10.60
C ALA A 40 -14.24 16.98 11.81
N SER A 41 -15.17 16.02 11.68
CA SER A 41 -15.47 15.01 12.72
C SER A 41 -14.50 13.84 12.74
N SER A 42 -13.47 13.86 11.90
CA SER A 42 -12.47 12.80 11.87
C SER A 42 -11.59 12.87 13.12
N GLU A 43 -11.69 11.86 13.98
CA GLU A 43 -10.83 11.67 15.16
C GLU A 43 -9.46 11.04 14.81
N GLU A 44 -9.10 10.97 13.52
CA GLU A 44 -7.80 10.44 13.11
C GLU A 44 -6.66 11.40 13.42
N SER A 45 -5.62 10.90 14.11
CA SER A 45 -4.35 11.60 14.25
C SER A 45 -3.56 11.67 12.94
N ARG A 46 -3.93 10.83 11.96
CA ARG A 46 -3.35 10.85 10.63
C ARG A 46 -4.00 11.93 9.79
N LEU A 47 -3.17 12.62 9.02
CA LEU A 47 -3.53 13.65 8.06
C LEU A 47 -3.57 13.02 6.67
N SER A 48 -4.74 12.96 6.06
CA SER A 48 -4.94 12.46 4.70
C SER A 48 -5.46 13.57 3.80
N ALA A 49 -4.91 13.67 2.58
CA ALA A 49 -5.35 14.63 1.58
C ALA A 49 -5.34 14.03 0.16
N ALA A 50 -6.25 14.52 -0.66
CA ALA A 50 -6.29 14.24 -2.10
C ALA A 50 -6.69 15.48 -2.89
N ILE A 51 -5.95 15.80 -3.95
CA ILE A 51 -6.37 16.73 -4.99
C ILE A 51 -6.93 15.90 -6.14
N VAL A 52 -8.19 16.12 -6.48
CA VAL A 52 -8.91 15.41 -7.54
C VAL A 52 -9.25 16.36 -8.67
N LEU A 53 -8.94 15.95 -9.89
CA LEU A 53 -9.24 16.67 -11.13
C LEU A 53 -10.08 15.79 -12.04
N PRO A 54 -11.22 16.27 -12.55
CA PRO A 54 -11.92 15.66 -13.67
C PRO A 54 -11.07 15.73 -14.94
N THR A 55 -10.67 14.57 -15.44
CA THR A 55 -9.82 14.37 -16.62
C THR A 55 -10.41 13.25 -17.50
N PRO A 56 -11.56 13.49 -18.14
CA PRO A 56 -12.23 12.51 -18.99
C PRO A 56 -11.39 12.13 -20.22
N VAL A 57 -11.36 10.85 -20.54
CA VAL A 57 -10.76 10.34 -21.78
C VAL A 57 -11.57 9.16 -22.33
N ASN A 58 -11.82 9.18 -23.64
CA ASN A 58 -12.62 8.17 -24.35
C ASN A 58 -11.81 7.41 -25.42
N ASP A 59 -10.50 7.58 -25.42
CA ASP A 59 -9.56 6.94 -26.33
C ASP A 59 -8.47 6.17 -25.56
N ASP A 60 -7.49 5.63 -26.30
CA ASP A 60 -6.39 4.82 -25.78
C ASP A 60 -5.06 5.56 -25.87
N SER A 61 -5.08 6.88 -26.05
CA SER A 61 -3.86 7.68 -26.22
C SER A 61 -2.92 7.59 -25.01
N GLY A 62 -3.49 7.45 -23.82
CA GLY A 62 -2.78 7.57 -22.56
C GLY A 62 -2.52 9.00 -22.13
N ILE A 63 -3.16 10.01 -22.73
CA ILE A 63 -2.88 11.43 -22.47
C ILE A 63 -3.06 11.83 -21.00
N THR A 64 -4.04 11.25 -20.29
CA THR A 64 -4.29 11.54 -18.87
C THR A 64 -3.19 10.97 -17.99
N HIS A 65 -2.76 9.75 -18.28
CA HIS A 65 -1.67 9.08 -17.57
C HIS A 65 -0.31 9.75 -17.87
N ALA A 66 -0.05 10.11 -19.13
CA ALA A 66 1.13 10.87 -19.51
C ALA A 66 1.17 12.23 -18.79
N LEU A 67 0.04 12.93 -18.69
CA LEU A 67 -0.01 14.20 -18.00
C LEU A 67 0.18 14.06 -16.48
N GLU A 68 -0.31 12.98 -15.85
CA GLU A 68 -0.02 12.67 -14.45
C GLU A 68 1.49 12.62 -14.19
N HIS A 69 2.26 11.94 -15.05
CA HIS A 69 3.72 11.90 -14.93
C HIS A 69 4.33 13.27 -15.18
N MET A 70 3.95 13.93 -16.28
CA MET A 70 4.57 15.18 -16.73
C MET A 70 4.38 16.34 -15.76
N VAL A 71 3.28 16.41 -15.01
CA VAL A 71 3.10 17.47 -14.01
C VAL A 71 4.04 17.30 -12.80
N LEU A 72 4.54 16.08 -12.56
CA LEU A 72 5.48 15.78 -11.47
C LEU A 72 6.95 15.93 -11.88
N ARG A 73 7.24 16.13 -13.18
CA ARG A 73 8.59 16.39 -13.73
C ARG A 73 9.05 17.85 -13.59
N GLY A 74 8.41 18.61 -12.70
CA GLY A 74 8.83 19.97 -12.36
C GLY A 74 7.74 21.01 -12.58
N SER A 75 7.86 22.09 -11.81
CA SER A 75 6.90 23.18 -11.76
C SER A 75 7.62 24.54 -11.71
N MET A 76 6.86 25.63 -11.77
CA MET A 76 7.41 26.98 -11.66
C MET A 76 8.18 27.22 -10.37
N ARG A 77 7.75 26.64 -9.23
CA ARG A 77 8.44 26.78 -7.94
C ARG A 77 9.44 25.67 -7.67
N TYR A 78 9.21 24.50 -8.25
CA TYR A 78 10.04 23.31 -8.08
C TYR A 78 10.56 22.88 -9.45
N PRO A 79 11.53 23.61 -10.03
CA PRO A 79 11.89 23.44 -11.42
C PRO A 79 12.65 22.14 -11.70
N GLU A 80 13.24 21.52 -10.67
CA GLU A 80 14.03 20.31 -10.82
C GLU A 80 13.12 19.08 -11.04
N PRO A 81 13.29 18.31 -12.12
CA PRO A 81 12.43 17.16 -12.41
C PRO A 81 12.45 16.06 -11.34
N GLU A 82 13.54 15.97 -10.58
CA GLU A 82 13.70 14.96 -9.54
C GLU A 82 13.14 15.37 -8.18
N THR A 83 12.45 16.50 -8.11
CA THR A 83 11.86 17.01 -6.87
C THR A 83 10.85 16.03 -6.28
N PHE A 84 10.00 15.42 -7.11
CA PHE A 84 8.99 14.46 -6.62
C PHE A 84 9.64 13.26 -5.92
N LEU A 85 10.65 12.64 -6.55
CA LEU A 85 11.37 11.49 -6.00
C LEU A 85 12.17 11.86 -4.74
N SER A 86 12.75 13.06 -4.73
CA SER A 86 13.46 13.59 -3.57
C SER A 86 12.52 13.80 -2.38
N LEU A 87 11.38 14.47 -2.59
CA LEU A 87 10.37 14.68 -1.56
C LEU A 87 9.75 13.36 -1.07
N ARG A 88 9.50 12.40 -1.97
CA ARG A 88 9.02 11.07 -1.61
C ARG A 88 9.97 10.32 -0.70
N SER A 89 11.27 10.57 -0.83
CA SER A 89 12.29 10.00 0.05
C SER A 89 12.47 10.79 1.35
N GLU A 90 12.36 12.12 1.30
CA GLU A 90 12.62 13.03 2.42
C GLU A 90 11.45 13.13 3.42
N LEU A 91 10.21 13.24 2.94
CA LEU A 91 9.06 13.64 3.78
C LEU A 91 8.55 12.53 4.70
N ALA A 92 9.04 11.28 4.55
CA ALA A 92 8.65 10.10 5.32
C ALA A 92 7.12 9.92 5.46
N LEU A 93 6.38 10.31 4.42
CA LEU A 93 4.93 10.15 4.35
C LEU A 93 4.56 8.67 4.23
N LEU A 94 3.40 8.30 4.78
CA LEU A 94 2.85 6.95 4.63
C LEU A 94 2.45 6.69 3.18
N GLU A 95 1.87 7.71 2.55
CA GLU A 95 1.50 7.72 1.14
C GLU A 95 1.88 9.07 0.54
N PHE A 96 2.43 9.04 -0.66
CA PHE A 96 2.71 10.24 -1.46
C PHE A 96 2.83 9.82 -2.93
N ASN A 97 1.71 9.85 -3.62
CA ASN A 97 1.59 9.28 -4.96
C ASN A 97 0.50 9.97 -5.79
N ALA A 98 0.44 9.60 -7.06
CA ALA A 98 -0.62 9.99 -7.97
C ALA A 98 -1.28 8.73 -8.57
N SER A 99 -2.46 8.91 -9.16
CA SER A 99 -3.16 7.85 -9.88
C SER A 99 -4.15 8.40 -10.89
N THR A 100 -4.14 7.83 -12.09
CA THR A 100 -5.06 8.12 -13.18
C THR A 100 -6.13 7.05 -13.32
N GLN A 101 -7.34 7.52 -13.61
CA GLN A 101 -8.51 6.72 -13.96
C GLN A 101 -9.18 7.32 -15.18
N LYS A 102 -10.19 6.62 -15.72
CA LYS A 102 -10.92 7.04 -16.93
C LYS A 102 -11.39 8.50 -16.89
N GLU A 103 -11.92 8.95 -15.75
CA GLU A 103 -12.53 10.27 -15.63
C GLU A 103 -11.79 11.21 -14.67
N THR A 104 -10.79 10.73 -13.93
CA THR A 104 -10.12 11.53 -12.90
C THR A 104 -8.65 11.19 -12.76
N THR A 105 -7.84 12.22 -12.51
CA THR A 105 -6.47 12.08 -12.01
C THR A 105 -6.42 12.62 -10.58
N ARG A 106 -5.75 11.88 -9.69
CA ARG A 106 -5.75 12.14 -8.24
C ARG A 106 -4.33 12.17 -7.69
N PHE A 107 -4.00 13.23 -6.97
CA PHE A 107 -2.71 13.39 -6.28
C PHE A 107 -2.96 13.32 -4.78
N HIS A 108 -2.40 12.33 -4.12
CA HIS A 108 -2.83 11.97 -2.77
C HIS A 108 -1.64 11.69 -1.85
N LEU A 109 -1.84 12.03 -0.58
CA LEU A 109 -0.84 11.83 0.45
C LEU A 109 -1.45 11.54 1.80
N SER A 110 -0.68 10.86 2.64
CA SER A 110 -1.03 10.70 4.04
C SER A 110 0.20 10.63 4.93
N GLY A 111 0.09 11.17 6.15
CA GLY A 111 1.18 11.20 7.11
C GLY A 111 0.73 11.64 8.50
N TYR A 112 1.65 11.59 9.46
CA TYR A 112 1.39 12.05 10.83
C TYR A 112 2.02 13.41 11.12
N ASP A 113 3.11 13.78 10.43
CA ASP A 113 3.77 15.07 10.64
C ASP A 113 3.09 16.18 9.81
N PRO A 114 2.50 17.21 10.45
CA PRO A 114 1.86 18.31 9.76
C PRO A 114 2.78 19.05 8.78
N ASN A 115 4.08 19.19 9.11
CA ASN A 115 5.00 19.94 8.24
C ASN A 115 5.27 19.18 6.94
N SER A 116 5.50 17.86 7.02
CA SER A 116 5.70 17.01 5.85
C SER A 116 4.47 16.98 4.95
N VAL A 117 3.26 16.80 5.50
CA VAL A 117 2.04 16.79 4.67
C VAL A 117 1.73 18.15 4.04
N LEU A 118 2.02 19.26 4.74
CA LEU A 118 1.89 20.62 4.20
C LEU A 118 2.90 20.90 3.08
N ARG A 119 4.13 20.37 3.18
CA ARG A 119 5.12 20.46 2.10
C ARG A 119 4.69 19.63 0.90
N GLY A 120 4.26 18.39 1.12
CA GLY A 120 3.79 17.49 0.07
C GLY A 120 2.58 18.05 -0.70
N ILE A 121 1.58 18.59 0.02
CA ILE A 121 0.38 19.15 -0.64
C ILE A 121 0.70 20.46 -1.37
N GLY A 122 1.62 21.27 -0.82
CA GLY A 122 2.10 22.48 -1.48
C GLY A 122 2.87 22.17 -2.76
N PHE A 123 3.69 21.11 -2.78
CA PHE A 123 4.34 20.61 -3.98
C PHE A 123 3.30 20.15 -5.01
N PHE A 124 2.37 19.27 -4.65
CA PHE A 124 1.33 18.82 -5.58
C PHE A 124 0.53 19.98 -6.16
N ALA A 125 0.10 20.95 -5.35
CA ALA A 125 -0.67 22.09 -5.84
C ALA A 125 0.11 22.89 -6.89
N ASP A 126 1.41 23.13 -6.68
CA ASP A 126 2.25 23.89 -7.62
C ASP A 126 2.55 23.08 -8.90
N SER A 127 2.88 21.79 -8.76
CA SER A 127 3.07 20.84 -9.86
C SER A 127 1.85 20.72 -10.76
N ILE A 128 0.66 20.60 -10.17
CA ILE A 128 -0.60 20.46 -10.90
C ILE A 128 -0.94 21.73 -11.68
N LEU A 129 -0.86 22.90 -11.04
CA LEU A 129 -1.37 24.15 -11.57
C LEU A 129 -0.35 24.92 -12.42
N SER A 130 0.94 24.70 -12.20
CA SER A 130 2.02 25.40 -12.90
C SER A 130 3.18 24.46 -13.28
N PRO A 131 2.91 23.36 -14.01
CA PRO A 131 3.95 22.45 -14.47
C PRO A 131 4.82 23.07 -15.56
N GLN A 132 6.05 22.57 -15.74
CA GLN A 132 6.92 23.04 -16.82
C GLN A 132 6.54 22.48 -18.21
N LEU A 133 6.14 21.21 -18.28
CA LEU A 133 5.77 20.51 -19.52
C LEU A 133 6.78 20.73 -20.66
N THR A 134 8.07 20.45 -20.41
CA THR A 134 9.14 20.62 -21.40
C THR A 134 9.15 19.47 -22.42
N GLN A 135 9.76 19.69 -23.59
CA GLN A 135 9.98 18.62 -24.58
C GLN A 135 10.99 17.59 -24.07
N GLU A 136 12.04 18.03 -23.37
CA GLU A 136 13.08 17.15 -22.85
C GLU A 136 12.53 16.14 -21.83
N ASP A 137 11.69 16.59 -20.89
CA ASP A 137 11.04 15.71 -19.94
C ASP A 137 10.04 14.78 -20.62
N PHE A 138 9.34 15.24 -21.66
CA PHE A 138 8.43 14.40 -22.43
C PHE A 138 9.17 13.24 -23.10
N ASP A 139 10.31 13.53 -23.72
CA ASP A 139 11.14 12.52 -24.40
C ASP A 139 11.67 11.47 -23.40
N GLN A 140 12.03 11.88 -22.18
CA GLN A 140 12.55 10.98 -21.15
C GLN A 140 11.45 10.19 -20.42
N GLU A 141 10.38 10.87 -20.03
CA GLU A 141 9.35 10.33 -19.17
C GLU A 141 8.28 9.57 -19.96
N ILE A 142 7.87 10.09 -21.12
CA ILE A 142 6.75 9.52 -21.88
C ILE A 142 7.27 8.61 -23.00
N VAL A 143 7.86 9.20 -24.03
CA VAL A 143 8.30 8.46 -25.21
C VAL A 143 9.29 9.26 -26.05
N ARG A 144 10.34 8.57 -26.51
CA ARG A 144 11.30 9.03 -27.51
C ARG A 144 11.62 7.91 -28.47
N GLN A 145 11.95 8.27 -29.71
CA GLN A 145 12.42 7.33 -30.72
C GLN A 145 13.94 7.10 -30.58
N HIS A 146 14.35 5.84 -30.69
CA HIS A 146 15.73 5.35 -30.74
C HIS A 146 15.93 4.44 -31.95
N ASP A 147 17.20 4.15 -32.28
CA ASP A 147 17.55 3.25 -33.39
C ASP A 147 16.92 1.85 -33.28
N SER A 148 16.64 1.38 -32.05
CA SER A 148 16.06 0.07 -31.75
C SER A 148 14.56 0.09 -31.44
N GLY A 149 13.87 1.23 -31.55
CA GLY A 149 12.43 1.36 -31.27
C GLY A 149 12.08 2.59 -30.44
N TYR A 150 11.17 2.44 -29.49
CA TYR A 150 10.74 3.52 -28.57
C TYR A 150 11.21 3.24 -27.14
N ASP A 151 11.52 4.31 -26.40
CA ASP A 151 11.91 4.27 -24.99
C ASP A 151 11.25 5.42 -24.22
N GLY A 152 11.14 5.30 -22.90
CA GLY A 152 10.48 6.25 -22.00
C GLY A 152 10.09 5.56 -20.69
N ALA A 153 9.91 6.31 -19.60
CA ALA A 153 9.47 5.73 -18.32
C ALA A 153 8.07 5.10 -18.45
N MET A 154 7.09 5.88 -18.93
CA MET A 154 5.71 5.44 -19.16
C MET A 154 5.63 4.35 -20.24
N TYR A 155 6.37 4.51 -21.36
CA TYR A 155 6.39 3.49 -22.41
C TYR A 155 6.88 2.13 -21.87
N ARG A 156 7.93 2.12 -21.05
CA ARG A 156 8.42 0.89 -20.40
C ARG A 156 7.42 0.36 -19.37
N GLU A 157 6.81 1.21 -18.57
CA GLU A 157 5.78 0.83 -17.59
C GLU A 157 4.61 0.09 -18.25
N ILE A 158 4.02 0.66 -19.30
CA ILE A 158 2.93 0.03 -20.04
C ILE A 158 3.40 -1.26 -20.74
N GLY A 159 4.65 -1.27 -21.23
CA GLY A 159 5.30 -2.48 -21.74
C GLY A 159 5.39 -3.60 -20.70
N GLU A 160 5.75 -3.29 -19.46
CA GLU A 160 5.78 -4.26 -18.35
C GLU A 160 4.37 -4.73 -17.98
N TYR A 161 3.38 -3.84 -17.92
CA TYR A 161 1.98 -4.24 -17.68
C TYR A 161 1.49 -5.23 -18.74
N MET A 162 1.81 -4.97 -20.01
CA MET A 162 1.46 -5.86 -21.12
C MET A 162 2.15 -7.24 -21.05
N ARG A 163 3.19 -7.44 -20.23
CA ARG A 163 3.74 -8.79 -19.98
C ARG A 163 2.85 -9.62 -19.04
N HIS A 164 2.00 -8.98 -18.25
CA HIS A 164 1.06 -9.68 -17.37
C HIS A 164 -0.17 -10.18 -18.15
N GLN A 165 -0.42 -11.49 -18.10
CA GLN A 165 -1.55 -12.12 -18.80
C GLN A 165 -2.90 -11.53 -18.37
N SER A 166 -3.07 -11.20 -17.09
CA SER A 166 -4.31 -10.59 -16.56
C SER A 166 -4.59 -9.22 -17.17
N PHE A 167 -3.56 -8.39 -17.35
CA PHE A 167 -3.69 -7.08 -17.96
C PHE A 167 -3.99 -7.19 -19.46
N ARG A 168 -3.32 -8.11 -20.18
CA ARG A 168 -3.67 -8.41 -21.58
C ARG A 168 -5.10 -8.91 -21.75
N ALA A 169 -5.59 -9.73 -20.82
CA ALA A 169 -6.97 -10.18 -20.85
C ALA A 169 -7.94 -9.02 -20.60
N SER A 170 -7.59 -8.08 -19.70
CA SER A 170 -8.42 -6.90 -19.41
C SER A 170 -8.45 -5.92 -20.59
N THR A 171 -7.36 -5.75 -21.36
CA THR A 171 -7.37 -4.92 -22.59
C THR A 171 -8.27 -5.51 -23.67
N VAL A 172 -8.15 -6.82 -23.95
CA VAL A 172 -9.02 -7.52 -24.92
C VAL A 172 -10.48 -7.41 -24.47
N GLN A 173 -10.75 -7.63 -23.18
CA GLN A 173 -12.11 -7.52 -22.63
C GLN A 173 -12.68 -6.12 -22.83
N ALA A 174 -11.90 -5.08 -22.50
CA ALA A 174 -12.33 -3.68 -22.60
C ALA A 174 -12.68 -3.29 -24.03
N VAL A 175 -11.88 -3.73 -25.01
CA VAL A 175 -12.09 -3.40 -26.43
C VAL A 175 -13.28 -4.15 -27.04
N ASN A 176 -13.52 -5.40 -26.61
CA ASN A 176 -14.56 -6.27 -27.17
C ASN A 176 -15.90 -6.24 -26.42
N SER A 177 -16.03 -5.46 -25.35
CA SER A 177 -17.29 -5.33 -24.59
C SER A 177 -18.35 -4.54 -25.35
N ASP A 178 -19.64 -4.88 -25.15
CA ASP A 178 -20.75 -3.99 -25.47
C ASP A 178 -20.53 -2.63 -24.77
N LEU A 179 -20.39 -1.58 -25.59
CA LEU A 179 -19.74 -0.30 -25.24
C LEU A 179 -18.27 -0.47 -24.87
N ARG A 180 -17.41 -0.31 -25.89
CA ARG A 180 -15.96 -0.29 -25.80
C ARG A 180 -15.49 0.59 -24.63
N ALA A 181 -14.72 0.02 -23.71
CA ALA A 181 -14.08 0.77 -22.65
C ALA A 181 -12.74 1.36 -23.15
N ALA A 182 -12.52 2.63 -22.84
CA ALA A 182 -11.29 3.33 -23.18
C ALA A 182 -10.10 2.75 -22.41
N LEU A 183 -8.98 2.51 -23.09
CA LEU A 183 -7.73 2.08 -22.48
C LEU A 183 -6.95 3.31 -22.00
N TYR A 184 -7.55 4.04 -21.04
CA TYR A 184 -7.16 5.39 -20.63
C TYR A 184 -5.70 5.54 -20.16
N GLY A 185 -5.03 4.44 -19.80
CA GLY A 185 -3.63 4.42 -19.40
C GLY A 185 -2.62 4.47 -20.57
N GLY A 186 -3.08 4.31 -21.81
CA GLY A 186 -2.25 4.22 -23.00
C GLY A 186 -1.84 2.79 -23.35
N MET A 187 -1.52 2.56 -24.62
CA MET A 187 -1.01 1.28 -25.15
C MET A 187 0.33 1.50 -25.86
N PRO A 188 1.19 0.46 -25.98
CA PRO A 188 2.52 0.62 -26.59
C PRO A 188 2.49 1.18 -28.02
N ASP A 189 1.44 0.89 -28.79
CA ASP A 189 1.25 1.37 -30.17
C ASP A 189 0.56 2.75 -30.26
N THR A 190 0.03 3.27 -29.16
CA THR A 190 -0.65 4.57 -29.10
C THR A 190 0.17 5.65 -28.43
N ILE A 191 0.97 5.32 -27.41
CA ILE A 191 1.84 6.26 -26.69
C ILE A 191 2.76 7.05 -27.65
N PRO A 192 3.42 6.43 -28.65
CA PRO A 192 4.27 7.18 -29.61
C PRO A 192 3.53 8.21 -30.47
N LYS A 193 2.19 8.23 -30.46
CA LYS A 193 1.36 9.19 -31.21
C LYS A 193 1.05 10.46 -30.39
N LEU A 194 1.47 10.51 -29.11
CA LEU A 194 1.36 11.71 -28.29
C LEU A 194 2.44 12.74 -28.68
N ASP A 195 2.12 14.02 -28.51
CA ASP A 195 3.08 15.12 -28.55
C ASP A 195 2.89 16.08 -27.37
N ILE A 196 3.94 16.83 -27.01
CA ILE A 196 3.90 17.76 -25.88
C ILE A 196 2.84 18.86 -26.04
N GLY A 197 2.50 19.22 -27.28
CA GLY A 197 1.43 20.18 -27.59
C GLY A 197 0.05 19.64 -27.20
N MET A 198 -0.22 18.35 -27.43
CA MET A 198 -1.45 17.70 -26.97
C MET A 198 -1.56 17.76 -25.44
N LEU A 199 -0.49 17.43 -24.72
CA LEU A 199 -0.47 17.47 -23.25
C LEU A 199 -0.71 18.88 -22.72
N ARG A 200 -0.07 19.90 -23.31
CA ARG A 200 -0.27 21.32 -22.92
C ARG A 200 -1.71 21.78 -23.16
N ARG A 201 -2.33 21.37 -24.27
CA ARG A 201 -3.75 21.66 -24.57
C ARG A 201 -4.68 20.98 -23.57
N TYR A 202 -4.44 19.70 -23.27
CA TYR A 202 -5.25 18.94 -22.31
C TYR A 202 -5.12 19.51 -20.89
N HIS A 203 -3.89 19.84 -20.46
CA HIS A 203 -3.62 20.51 -19.19
C HIS A 203 -4.37 21.84 -19.08
N SER A 204 -4.23 22.73 -20.07
CA SER A 204 -4.88 24.04 -20.08
C SER A 204 -6.41 23.96 -19.94
N HIS A 205 -7.01 22.88 -20.43
CA HIS A 205 -8.46 22.69 -20.37
C HIS A 205 -8.93 22.10 -19.03
N TYR A 206 -8.27 21.04 -18.54
CA TYR A 206 -8.75 20.26 -17.38
C TYR A 206 -8.08 20.61 -16.05
N TYR A 207 -6.82 21.08 -16.05
CA TYR A 207 -6.05 21.36 -14.83
C TYR A 207 -6.24 22.82 -14.38
N ARG A 208 -7.50 23.20 -14.20
CA ARG A 208 -7.90 24.56 -13.82
C ARG A 208 -8.34 24.62 -12.35
N PRO A 209 -8.11 25.73 -11.63
CA PRO A 209 -8.50 25.87 -10.24
C PRO A 209 -9.99 25.63 -9.99
N ASP A 210 -10.88 26.10 -10.87
CA ASP A 210 -12.33 25.91 -10.78
C ASP A 210 -12.78 24.45 -11.00
N ASN A 211 -11.93 23.62 -11.60
CA ASN A 211 -12.12 22.18 -11.80
C ASN A 211 -11.45 21.33 -10.70
N MET A 212 -10.76 21.97 -9.74
CA MET A 212 -9.97 21.29 -8.72
C MET A 212 -10.75 21.09 -7.42
N LEU A 213 -10.72 19.86 -6.91
CA LEU A 213 -11.29 19.47 -5.64
C LEU A 213 -10.20 18.98 -4.68
N LEU A 214 -10.01 19.70 -3.57
CA LEU A 214 -9.19 19.24 -2.44
C LEU A 214 -10.09 18.53 -1.42
N LEU A 215 -9.70 17.32 -1.02
CA LEU A 215 -10.31 16.56 0.06
C LEU A 215 -9.29 16.41 1.19
N THR A 216 -9.71 16.62 2.44
CA THR A 216 -8.86 16.38 3.61
C THR A 216 -9.61 15.74 4.78
N SER A 217 -8.91 14.91 5.55
CA SER A 217 -9.38 14.37 6.83
C SER A 217 -8.26 14.32 7.86
N GLY A 218 -8.65 14.31 9.14
CA GLY A 218 -7.76 14.37 10.30
C GLY A 218 -7.53 15.80 10.79
N SER A 219 -6.71 15.96 11.83
CA SER A 219 -6.50 17.24 12.53
C SER A 219 -5.58 18.23 11.78
N TRP A 220 -6.00 18.70 10.60
CA TRP A 220 -5.19 19.58 9.75
C TRP A 220 -5.00 21.00 10.34
N PRO A 221 -3.79 21.58 10.25
CA PRO A 221 -3.58 23.01 10.49
C PRO A 221 -4.17 23.84 9.34
N MET A 222 -5.49 24.04 9.35
CA MET A 222 -6.28 24.56 8.23
C MET A 222 -5.74 25.87 7.64
N VAL A 223 -5.36 26.83 8.48
CA VAL A 223 -4.80 28.11 8.01
C VAL A 223 -3.47 27.91 7.26
N ALA A 224 -2.62 27.00 7.74
CA ALA A 224 -1.35 26.71 7.09
C ALA A 224 -1.58 25.98 5.76
N LEU A 225 -2.53 25.03 5.73
CA LEU A 225 -2.95 24.35 4.50
C LEU A 225 -3.43 25.36 3.47
N TRP A 226 -4.40 26.21 3.82
CA TRP A 226 -4.93 27.23 2.92
C TRP A 226 -3.85 28.19 2.42
N ARG A 227 -2.91 28.60 3.28
CA ARG A 227 -1.78 29.43 2.84
C ARG A 227 -0.90 28.70 1.83
N GLN A 228 -0.62 27.41 2.01
CA GLN A 228 0.15 26.65 1.03
C GLN A 228 -0.59 26.53 -0.30
N MET A 229 -1.88 26.17 -0.27
CA MET A 229 -2.72 26.08 -1.47
C MET A 229 -2.81 27.42 -2.20
N SER A 230 -3.05 28.51 -1.47
CA SER A 230 -3.19 29.85 -2.06
C SER A 230 -1.92 30.28 -2.79
N LYS A 231 -0.73 29.87 -2.33
CA LYS A 231 0.51 30.19 -3.07
C LYS A 231 0.53 29.57 -4.48
N ALA A 232 -0.10 28.42 -4.70
CA ALA A 232 -0.15 27.76 -6.01
C ALA A 232 -1.35 28.24 -6.85
N LEU A 233 -2.44 28.64 -6.18
CA LEU A 233 -3.62 29.20 -6.83
C LEU A 233 -3.41 30.67 -7.28
N ASN A 234 -2.50 31.38 -6.62
CA ASN A 234 -2.09 32.72 -7.01
C ASN A 234 -1.20 32.63 -8.26
N ASN A 235 -1.54 33.41 -9.30
CA ASN A 235 -0.85 33.47 -10.61
C ASN A 235 -1.19 32.33 -11.60
N VAL A 236 -2.26 31.57 -11.38
CA VAL A 236 -2.83 30.75 -12.45
C VAL A 236 -3.53 31.70 -13.43
N GLY A 237 -3.02 31.79 -14.67
CA GLY A 237 -3.57 32.65 -15.70
C GLY A 237 -4.98 32.24 -16.12
N GLU A 238 -5.66 33.11 -16.88
CA GLU A 238 -6.94 32.78 -17.49
C GLU A 238 -6.81 31.55 -18.43
N PRO A 239 -7.86 30.73 -18.57
CA PRO A 239 -7.84 29.59 -19.48
C PRO A 239 -7.48 30.06 -20.88
N LEU A 240 -6.49 29.41 -21.52
CA LEU A 240 -6.24 29.64 -22.92
C LEU A 240 -7.49 29.19 -23.72
N PRO A 241 -7.99 29.99 -24.68
CA PRO A 241 -9.05 29.55 -25.58
C PRO A 241 -8.48 28.48 -26.52
N VAL A 242 -8.46 27.24 -26.05
CA VAL A 242 -7.94 26.09 -26.79
C VAL A 242 -9.12 25.34 -27.40
N SER A 243 -9.11 25.16 -28.73
CA SER A 243 -9.99 24.19 -29.37
C SER A 243 -9.57 22.79 -28.92
N MET A 244 -10.51 22.04 -28.34
CA MET A 244 -10.35 20.65 -27.91
C MET A 244 -10.38 19.68 -29.10
N GLU A 245 -9.63 19.99 -30.16
CA GLU A 245 -9.41 19.08 -31.28
C GLU A 245 -8.18 18.22 -30.98
N ILE A 246 -8.31 17.32 -30.00
CA ILE A 246 -7.35 16.24 -29.79
C ILE A 246 -7.91 15.03 -30.54
N PRO A 247 -7.19 14.49 -31.55
CA PRO A 247 -7.67 13.33 -32.29
C PRO A 247 -7.76 12.13 -31.35
N ASN A 248 -8.88 11.39 -31.41
CA ASN A 248 -9.01 10.14 -30.67
C ASN A 248 -8.04 9.10 -31.24
N ILE A 249 -7.17 8.56 -30.39
CA ILE A 249 -6.20 7.53 -30.75
C ILE A 249 -6.66 6.20 -30.17
N PHE A 250 -6.86 5.20 -31.03
CA PHE A 250 -7.24 3.85 -30.60
C PHE A 250 -6.09 2.87 -30.87
N ALA A 251 -5.95 1.91 -29.96
CA ALA A 251 -4.96 0.84 -30.02
C ALA A 251 -5.42 -0.29 -30.94
N ASP A 252 -4.46 -0.92 -31.61
CA ASP A 252 -4.70 -2.11 -32.43
C ASP A 252 -4.70 -3.36 -31.55
N ILE A 253 -5.82 -3.57 -30.83
CA ILE A 253 -6.03 -4.76 -30.00
C ILE A 253 -6.79 -5.81 -30.80
N PRO A 254 -6.32 -7.07 -30.85
CA PRO A 254 -7.02 -8.14 -31.54
C PRO A 254 -8.47 -8.31 -31.05
N LEU A 255 -9.39 -8.41 -32.01
CA LEU A 255 -10.77 -8.80 -31.71
C LEU A 255 -10.84 -10.28 -31.29
N GLU A 256 -11.90 -10.63 -30.56
CA GLU A 256 -12.18 -12.03 -30.23
C GLU A 256 -12.34 -12.88 -31.51
N LYS A 257 -12.01 -14.18 -31.43
CA LYS A 257 -11.98 -15.08 -32.60
C LYS A 257 -13.40 -15.48 -33.05
N ASP A 258 -13.56 -15.78 -34.34
CA ASP A 258 -14.67 -16.59 -34.90
C ASP A 258 -16.10 -16.26 -34.41
N GLY A 259 -16.45 -14.97 -34.29
CA GLY A 259 -17.80 -14.53 -33.90
C GLY A 259 -18.10 -14.62 -32.41
N ASP A 260 -17.10 -14.95 -31.58
CA ASP A 260 -17.16 -14.78 -30.14
C ASP A 260 -17.25 -13.27 -29.82
N ARG A 261 -18.04 -12.92 -28.81
CA ARG A 261 -18.22 -11.53 -28.36
C ARG A 261 -18.35 -11.46 -26.85
N ILE A 262 -18.14 -10.27 -26.30
CA ILE A 262 -18.32 -10.03 -24.87
C ILE A 262 -19.62 -9.29 -24.66
N GLU A 263 -20.61 -10.00 -24.15
CA GLU A 263 -21.91 -9.46 -23.80
C GLU A 263 -21.88 -8.93 -22.36
N THR A 264 -22.29 -7.68 -22.19
CA THR A 264 -22.55 -7.09 -20.86
C THR A 264 -24.02 -7.26 -20.55
N LEU A 265 -24.32 -8.00 -19.49
CA LEU A 265 -25.69 -8.29 -19.10
C LEU A 265 -26.30 -7.09 -18.35
N PRO A 266 -27.60 -6.81 -18.53
CA PRO A 266 -28.25 -5.60 -18.03
C PRO A 266 -28.61 -5.76 -16.55
N PHE A 267 -27.62 -5.90 -15.67
CA PHE A 267 -27.80 -5.93 -14.22
C PHE A 267 -27.09 -4.75 -13.58
N SER A 268 -27.72 -4.15 -12.56
CA SER A 268 -27.05 -3.13 -11.76
C SER A 268 -25.81 -3.68 -11.08
N SER A 269 -24.83 -2.82 -10.75
CA SER A 269 -23.57 -3.26 -10.13
C SER A 269 -23.74 -4.03 -8.82
N HIS A 270 -24.77 -3.69 -8.05
CA HIS A 270 -25.10 -4.41 -6.82
C HIS A 270 -25.61 -5.83 -7.11
N TRP A 271 -26.52 -5.99 -8.09
CA TRP A 271 -27.00 -7.31 -8.50
C TRP A 271 -25.92 -8.13 -9.22
N ALA A 272 -25.03 -7.48 -9.97
CA ALA A 272 -23.86 -8.13 -10.54
C ALA A 272 -22.97 -8.71 -9.43
N ALA A 273 -22.66 -7.93 -8.39
CA ALA A 273 -21.91 -8.40 -7.24
C ALA A 273 -22.62 -9.52 -6.45
N ALA A 274 -23.95 -9.46 -6.33
CA ALA A 274 -24.75 -10.49 -5.67
C ALA A 274 -24.74 -11.82 -6.45
N LEU A 275 -24.96 -11.77 -7.77
CA LEU A 275 -25.10 -12.95 -8.62
C LEU A 275 -23.76 -13.61 -8.95
N TYR A 276 -22.70 -12.81 -9.05
CA TYR A 276 -21.39 -13.28 -9.51
C TYR A 276 -20.88 -14.52 -8.75
N PRO A 277 -20.87 -14.59 -7.40
CA PRO A 277 -20.41 -15.80 -6.71
C PRO A 277 -21.27 -17.04 -6.98
N THR A 278 -22.56 -16.85 -7.27
CA THR A 278 -23.48 -17.94 -7.63
C THR A 278 -23.22 -18.44 -9.05
N LEU A 279 -22.95 -17.54 -10.00
CA LEU A 279 -22.60 -17.87 -11.38
C LEU A 279 -21.17 -18.43 -11.51
N ASN A 280 -20.26 -17.98 -10.66
CA ASN A 280 -18.87 -18.45 -10.63
C ASN A 280 -18.71 -19.81 -9.93
N ALA A 281 -19.78 -20.33 -9.31
CA ALA A 281 -19.75 -21.67 -8.71
C ALA A 281 -19.56 -22.74 -9.80
N LEU A 282 -18.81 -23.80 -9.49
CA LEU A 282 -18.47 -24.87 -10.45
C LEU A 282 -19.68 -25.45 -11.21
N LYS A 283 -20.82 -25.61 -10.52
CA LYS A 283 -22.05 -26.11 -11.13
C LYS A 283 -22.59 -25.15 -12.20
N SER A 284 -22.64 -23.86 -11.86
CA SER A 284 -23.13 -22.81 -12.76
C SER A 284 -22.16 -22.58 -13.92
N GLN A 285 -20.84 -22.59 -13.68
CA GLN A 285 -19.85 -22.51 -14.76
C GLN A 285 -19.98 -23.66 -15.77
N LYS A 286 -20.26 -24.88 -15.33
CA LYS A 286 -20.54 -26.01 -16.24
C LYS A 286 -21.78 -25.76 -17.11
N GLN A 287 -22.81 -25.14 -16.55
CA GLN A 287 -24.04 -24.81 -17.26
C GLN A 287 -23.81 -23.66 -18.26
N LEU A 288 -23.11 -22.60 -17.85
CA LEU A 288 -22.72 -21.50 -18.74
C LEU A 288 -21.91 -22.02 -19.92
N LYS A 289 -20.92 -22.89 -19.66
CA LYS A 289 -20.11 -23.49 -20.73
C LYS A 289 -20.95 -24.34 -21.68
N ALA A 290 -21.95 -25.08 -21.19
CA ALA A 290 -22.87 -25.84 -22.02
C ALA A 290 -23.76 -24.94 -22.91
N LEU A 291 -24.00 -23.70 -22.47
CA LEU A 291 -24.70 -22.67 -23.25
C LEU A 291 -23.76 -21.89 -24.19
N GLY A 292 -22.47 -22.24 -24.25
CA GLY A 292 -21.47 -21.50 -25.04
C GLY A 292 -21.08 -20.16 -24.41
N ALA A 293 -21.23 -20.00 -23.10
CA ALA A 293 -20.88 -18.79 -22.36
C ALA A 293 -19.79 -19.05 -21.30
N GLU A 294 -18.87 -18.10 -21.15
CA GLU A 294 -17.84 -18.09 -20.10
C GLU A 294 -17.96 -16.80 -19.29
N LEU A 295 -18.17 -16.93 -17.98
CA LEU A 295 -18.24 -15.78 -17.08
C LEU A 295 -16.87 -15.12 -16.95
N LEU A 296 -16.78 -13.83 -17.25
CA LEU A 296 -15.57 -13.02 -17.12
C LEU A 296 -15.47 -12.40 -15.72
N PRO A 297 -14.27 -11.95 -15.30
CA PRO A 297 -14.11 -11.23 -14.04
C PRO A 297 -15.10 -10.07 -13.88
N LEU A 298 -15.69 -9.96 -12.68
CA LEU A 298 -16.69 -8.95 -12.34
C LEU A 298 -16.20 -7.50 -12.57
N THR A 299 -14.90 -7.27 -12.34
CA THR A 299 -14.19 -6.00 -12.52
C THR A 299 -12.86 -6.25 -13.24
N SER A 300 -12.36 -5.25 -13.97
CA SER A 300 -11.03 -5.27 -14.60
C SER A 300 -10.35 -3.91 -14.50
N ASP A 301 -9.09 -3.79 -14.93
CA ASP A 301 -8.31 -2.55 -14.84
C ASP A 301 -8.99 -1.37 -15.54
N PHE A 302 -9.63 -1.61 -16.69
CA PHE A 302 -10.32 -0.58 -17.49
C PHE A 302 -11.84 -0.53 -17.25
N GLN A 303 -12.38 -1.53 -16.56
CA GLN A 303 -13.79 -1.62 -16.21
C GLN A 303 -13.93 -1.92 -14.70
N PRO A 304 -13.61 -0.94 -13.83
CA PRO A 304 -13.64 -1.12 -12.38
C PRO A 304 -15.07 -1.25 -11.82
N VAL A 305 -16.07 -0.82 -12.60
CA VAL A 305 -17.48 -0.95 -12.24
C VAL A 305 -17.93 -2.42 -12.34
N PRO A 306 -18.48 -2.99 -11.25
CA PRO A 306 -18.98 -4.37 -11.24
C PRO A 306 -20.06 -4.54 -12.30
N ALA A 307 -19.86 -5.48 -13.22
CA ALA A 307 -20.88 -5.87 -14.18
C ALA A 307 -20.74 -7.35 -14.54
N LEU A 308 -21.87 -8.01 -14.81
CA LEU A 308 -21.87 -9.38 -15.30
C LEU A 308 -21.53 -9.37 -16.79
N ARG A 309 -20.37 -9.90 -17.12
CA ARG A 309 -19.90 -10.03 -18.50
C ARG A 309 -19.67 -11.49 -18.82
N CYS A 310 -20.12 -11.90 -20.00
CA CYS A 310 -19.88 -13.24 -20.51
C CYS A 310 -19.21 -13.15 -21.87
N ARG A 311 -18.11 -13.89 -22.05
CA ARG A 311 -17.67 -14.25 -23.39
C ARG A 311 -18.66 -15.28 -23.92
N VAL A 312 -19.35 -14.96 -24.99
CA VAL A 312 -20.34 -15.85 -25.62
C VAL A 312 -19.84 -16.25 -26.99
N SER A 313 -19.96 -17.54 -27.31
CA SER A 313 -19.63 -18.03 -28.63
C SER A 313 -20.70 -17.69 -29.66
N ALA A 314 -20.35 -17.74 -30.94
CA ALA A 314 -21.30 -17.52 -32.04
C ALA A 314 -22.53 -18.46 -32.00
N GLN A 315 -22.42 -19.60 -31.32
CA GLN A 315 -23.48 -20.62 -31.17
C GLN A 315 -24.31 -20.46 -29.89
N CYS A 316 -24.00 -19.46 -29.07
CA CYS A 316 -24.68 -19.23 -27.80
C CYS A 316 -26.14 -18.76 -28.02
N ASP A 317 -27.10 -19.49 -27.44
CA ASP A 317 -28.48 -19.02 -27.33
C ASP A 317 -28.59 -17.98 -26.20
N LYS A 318 -28.59 -16.70 -26.59
CA LYS A 318 -28.73 -15.56 -25.67
C LYS A 318 -29.96 -15.68 -24.77
N HIS A 319 -31.08 -16.18 -25.29
CA HIS A 319 -32.32 -16.29 -24.53
C HIS A 319 -32.28 -17.44 -23.52
N ALA A 320 -31.55 -18.52 -23.81
CA ALA A 320 -31.27 -19.57 -22.83
C ALA A 320 -30.30 -19.08 -21.74
N LEU A 321 -29.28 -18.29 -22.10
CA LEU A 321 -28.36 -17.66 -21.15
C LEU A 321 -29.08 -16.72 -20.19
N GLU A 322 -29.89 -15.81 -20.71
CA GLU A 322 -30.71 -14.87 -19.92
C GLU A 322 -31.64 -15.62 -18.96
N ARG A 323 -32.36 -16.65 -19.44
CA ARG A 323 -33.23 -17.48 -18.58
C ARG A 323 -32.47 -18.18 -17.47
N HIS A 324 -31.25 -18.67 -17.75
CA HIS A 324 -30.43 -19.33 -16.73
C HIS A 324 -29.99 -18.35 -15.63
N ILE A 325 -29.62 -17.12 -16.00
CA ILE A 325 -29.23 -16.08 -15.04
C ILE A 325 -30.44 -15.61 -14.24
N ASP A 326 -31.60 -15.43 -14.88
CA ASP A 326 -32.85 -15.07 -14.22
C ASP A 326 -33.27 -16.14 -13.18
N ASP A 327 -33.14 -17.43 -13.51
CA ASP A 327 -33.36 -18.54 -12.57
C ASP A 327 -32.35 -18.54 -11.40
N CYS A 328 -31.10 -18.13 -11.66
CA CYS A 328 -30.13 -17.90 -10.58
C CYS A 328 -30.54 -16.73 -9.67
N CYS A 329 -31.08 -15.66 -10.25
CA CYS A 329 -31.57 -14.50 -9.52
C CYS A 329 -32.77 -14.84 -8.64
N ILE A 330 -33.79 -15.52 -9.18
CA ILE A 330 -35.00 -15.91 -8.44
C ILE A 330 -34.68 -16.85 -7.28
N ARG A 331 -33.73 -17.77 -7.45
CA ARG A 331 -33.33 -18.71 -6.39
C ARG A 331 -32.44 -18.08 -5.31
N LEU A 332 -31.94 -16.87 -5.53
CA LEU A 332 -31.06 -16.21 -4.58
C LEU A 332 -31.89 -15.55 -3.47
N SER A 333 -31.78 -16.06 -2.24
CA SER A 333 -32.48 -15.44 -1.12
C SER A 333 -31.94 -14.04 -0.80
N SER A 334 -32.80 -13.16 -0.32
CA SER A 334 -32.47 -11.78 0.10
C SER A 334 -31.24 -11.72 1.02
N ARG A 335 -31.22 -12.58 2.04
CA ARG A 335 -30.10 -12.70 2.98
C ARG A 335 -28.79 -13.08 2.30
N ARG A 336 -28.83 -13.97 1.31
CA ARG A 336 -27.64 -14.40 0.58
C ARG A 336 -27.15 -13.32 -0.39
N ALA A 337 -28.06 -12.63 -1.07
CA ALA A 337 -27.73 -11.49 -1.93
C ALA A 337 -27.04 -10.36 -1.14
N MET A 338 -27.60 -9.99 0.02
CA MET A 338 -26.98 -9.00 0.92
C MET A 338 -25.60 -9.45 1.40
N TRP A 339 -25.44 -10.73 1.75
CA TRP A 339 -24.16 -11.28 2.18
C TRP A 339 -23.11 -11.24 1.07
N GLN A 340 -23.45 -11.68 -0.14
CA GLN A 340 -22.53 -11.72 -1.28
C GLN A 340 -22.09 -10.32 -1.69
N THR A 341 -23.04 -9.37 -1.78
CA THR A 341 -22.74 -7.97 -2.07
C THR A 341 -21.87 -7.36 -0.97
N GLY A 342 -22.21 -7.60 0.29
CA GLY A 342 -21.41 -7.13 1.42
C GLY A 342 -19.98 -7.69 1.43
N CYS A 343 -19.78 -8.98 1.15
CA CYS A 343 -18.44 -9.56 0.99
C CYS A 343 -17.66 -8.91 -0.17
N PHE A 344 -18.34 -8.60 -1.28
CA PHE A 344 -17.72 -7.90 -2.40
C PHE A 344 -17.30 -6.48 -2.02
N THR A 345 -18.16 -5.71 -1.34
CA THR A 345 -17.85 -4.38 -0.81
C THR A 345 -16.65 -4.41 0.13
N LEU A 346 -16.58 -5.38 1.06
CA LEU A 346 -15.41 -5.54 1.94
C LEU A 346 -14.13 -5.84 1.15
N GLN A 347 -14.23 -6.66 0.10
CA GLN A 347 -13.06 -7.01 -0.72
C GLN A 347 -12.54 -5.79 -1.47
N GLN A 348 -13.43 -4.93 -1.92
CA GLN A 348 -13.09 -3.70 -2.62
C GLN A 348 -12.48 -2.67 -1.68
N GLY A 349 -13.03 -2.51 -0.47
CA GLY A 349 -12.39 -1.72 0.58
C GLY A 349 -10.99 -2.24 0.93
N ARG A 350 -10.81 -3.57 1.07
CA ARG A 350 -9.47 -4.17 1.29
C ARG A 350 -8.51 -3.87 0.13
N ASN A 351 -8.96 -3.92 -1.11
CA ASN A 351 -8.15 -3.59 -2.28
C ASN A 351 -7.74 -2.11 -2.27
N MET A 352 -8.67 -1.20 -1.96
CA MET A 352 -8.37 0.24 -1.81
C MET A 352 -7.36 0.50 -0.69
N VAL A 353 -7.50 -0.14 0.47
CA VAL A 353 -6.54 -0.03 1.58
C VAL A 353 -5.14 -0.53 1.15
N ASN A 354 -5.07 -1.63 0.39
CA ASN A 354 -3.79 -2.11 -0.12
C ASN A 354 -3.17 -1.15 -1.15
N ARG A 355 -4.01 -0.39 -1.88
CA ARG A 355 -3.58 0.53 -2.94
C ARG A 355 -3.16 1.91 -2.40
N TRP A 356 -3.91 2.47 -1.45
CA TRP A 356 -3.77 3.86 -0.99
C TRP A 356 -3.65 4.00 0.53
N GLY A 357 -3.57 2.89 1.26
CA GLY A 357 -3.64 2.90 2.71
C GLY A 357 -5.05 3.19 3.24
N ASN A 358 -5.23 2.97 4.55
CA ASN A 358 -6.54 3.08 5.20
C ASN A 358 -7.06 4.51 5.34
N GLY A 359 -6.20 5.54 5.28
CA GLY A 359 -6.62 6.94 5.47
C GLY A 359 -7.26 7.51 4.24
N LEU A 360 -6.62 7.30 3.09
CA LEU A 360 -7.15 7.72 1.81
C LEU A 360 -8.37 6.89 1.42
N GLN A 361 -8.39 5.58 1.72
CA GLN A 361 -9.60 4.78 1.53
C GLN A 361 -10.78 5.33 2.32
N ARG A 362 -10.60 5.66 3.60
CA ARG A 362 -11.64 6.26 4.45
C ARG A 362 -12.08 7.62 3.91
N LEU A 363 -11.12 8.48 3.54
CA LEU A 363 -11.39 9.81 2.96
C LEU A 363 -12.27 9.74 1.71
N TYR A 364 -11.90 8.90 0.74
CA TYR A 364 -12.69 8.76 -0.50
C TYR A 364 -14.05 8.14 -0.23
N HIS A 365 -14.13 7.15 0.66
CA HIS A 365 -15.37 6.49 1.02
C HIS A 365 -16.38 7.44 1.69
N GLU A 366 -15.97 8.12 2.76
CA GLU A 366 -16.86 9.00 3.51
C GLU A 366 -17.32 10.19 2.67
N PHE A 367 -16.46 10.63 1.73
CA PHE A 367 -16.81 11.70 0.81
C PHE A 367 -17.77 11.22 -0.28
N SER A 368 -17.58 10.00 -0.82
CA SER A 368 -18.39 9.50 -1.94
C SER A 368 -19.87 9.28 -1.60
N GLU A 369 -20.19 9.10 -0.32
CA GLU A 369 -21.57 8.98 0.18
C GLU A 369 -22.29 10.34 0.31
N THR A 370 -21.56 11.45 0.18
CA THR A 370 -22.14 12.79 0.34
C THR A 370 -22.95 13.21 -0.91
N PRO A 371 -24.02 14.01 -0.76
CA PRO A 371 -24.83 14.50 -1.88
C PRO A 371 -24.09 15.51 -2.76
N PHE A 372 -22.98 16.09 -2.28
CA PHE A 372 -22.14 17.03 -3.02
C PHE A 372 -20.90 16.38 -3.65
N ALA A 373 -20.71 15.07 -3.49
CA ALA A 373 -19.69 14.36 -4.24
C ALA A 373 -19.97 14.52 -5.75
N PRO A 374 -18.98 14.94 -6.56
CA PRO A 374 -19.16 15.03 -8.00
C PRO A 374 -19.44 13.64 -8.57
N PRO A 375 -20.09 13.52 -9.75
CA PRO A 375 -20.46 12.23 -10.32
C PRO A 375 -19.31 11.22 -10.44
N CYS A 376 -18.09 11.71 -10.69
CA CYS A 376 -16.88 10.88 -10.79
C CYS A 376 -16.35 10.33 -9.45
N LEU A 377 -16.83 10.87 -8.33
CA LEU A 377 -16.50 10.42 -6.97
C LEU A 377 -17.73 9.94 -6.19
N GLN A 378 -18.93 9.96 -6.78
CA GLN A 378 -20.14 9.61 -6.06
C GLN A 378 -20.28 8.08 -5.96
N ALA A 379 -20.55 7.60 -4.76
CA ALA A 379 -20.85 6.20 -4.54
C ALA A 379 -22.22 5.82 -5.12
N ASP A 380 -22.35 4.56 -5.51
CA ASP A 380 -23.66 3.96 -5.73
C ASP A 380 -24.15 3.42 -4.38
N VAL A 381 -25.23 4.00 -3.85
CA VAL A 381 -25.78 3.64 -2.54
C VAL A 381 -26.50 2.29 -2.64
N CYS A 382 -26.16 1.36 -1.72
CA CYS A 382 -26.61 -0.04 -1.73
C CYS A 382 -27.90 -0.27 -0.88
N ASP A 383 -28.51 0.78 -0.35
CA ASP A 383 -29.43 0.67 0.80
C ASP A 383 -30.74 -0.08 0.56
N SER A 384 -31.09 -0.42 -0.68
CA SER A 384 -32.28 -1.23 -0.92
C SER A 384 -32.19 -2.12 -2.17
N LEU A 385 -31.21 -3.03 -2.17
CA LEU A 385 -31.15 -4.17 -3.11
C LEU A 385 -32.50 -4.89 -3.29
N LEU A 386 -33.37 -4.87 -2.28
CA LEU A 386 -34.66 -5.56 -2.26
C LEU A 386 -35.81 -4.77 -2.89
N GLN A 387 -35.65 -3.45 -3.08
CA GLN A 387 -36.66 -2.61 -3.72
C GLN A 387 -36.28 -2.20 -5.14
N GLN A 388 -35.04 -2.51 -5.57
CA GLN A 388 -34.52 -2.21 -6.90
C GLN A 388 -34.86 -3.33 -7.89
N ASP A 389 -35.26 -2.95 -9.11
CA ASP A 389 -35.36 -3.90 -10.22
C ASP A 389 -33.96 -4.47 -10.52
N PRO A 390 -33.77 -5.80 -10.53
CA PRO A 390 -32.50 -6.40 -10.89
C PRO A 390 -31.94 -5.93 -12.23
N LYS A 391 -32.83 -5.60 -13.18
CA LYS A 391 -32.50 -5.21 -14.55
C LYS A 391 -32.49 -3.71 -14.78
N GLU A 392 -32.42 -2.91 -13.72
CA GLU A 392 -32.37 -1.45 -13.85
C GLU A 392 -31.05 -1.02 -14.50
N ASN A 393 -31.16 -0.38 -15.66
CA ASN A 393 -30.03 0.19 -16.37
C ASN A 393 -29.66 1.50 -15.67
N THR A 394 -28.83 1.44 -14.63
CA THR A 394 -28.18 2.67 -14.15
C THR A 394 -27.29 3.16 -15.28
N PRO A 395 -27.44 4.42 -15.75
CA PRO A 395 -26.55 4.96 -16.77
C PRO A 395 -25.14 4.75 -16.26
N HIS A 396 -24.30 4.11 -17.09
CA HIS A 396 -22.91 3.80 -16.75
C HIS A 396 -22.28 5.07 -16.19
N ARG A 397 -22.12 5.16 -14.87
CA ARG A 397 -21.25 6.16 -14.28
C ARG A 397 -19.86 5.76 -14.72
N HIS A 398 -19.44 6.32 -15.85
CA HIS A 398 -18.07 6.24 -16.28
C HIS A 398 -17.28 6.87 -15.12
N GLY A 399 -16.51 6.04 -14.41
CA GLY A 399 -15.95 6.41 -13.11
C GLY A 399 -15.50 5.18 -12.36
N GLU A 400 -14.68 5.37 -11.33
CA GLU A 400 -14.34 4.28 -10.43
C GLU A 400 -15.53 3.97 -9.53
N TRP A 401 -15.76 2.67 -9.32
CA TRP A 401 -16.75 2.23 -8.35
C TRP A 401 -16.22 2.46 -6.94
N LEU A 402 -16.58 3.60 -6.36
CA LEU A 402 -16.32 3.93 -4.97
C LEU A 402 -17.41 3.33 -4.11
N SER A 403 -17.35 2.02 -3.88
CA SER A 403 -18.32 1.38 -3.01
C SER A 403 -18.13 1.81 -1.58
N PRO A 404 -19.26 2.03 -0.88
CA PRO A 404 -19.20 2.36 0.51
C PRO A 404 -18.71 1.17 1.33
N CYS A 405 -17.39 1.11 1.60
CA CYS A 405 -16.81 0.13 2.49
C CYS A 405 -16.42 0.81 3.80
N PRO A 406 -17.15 0.54 4.90
CA PRO A 406 -16.77 1.03 6.21
C PRO A 406 -15.32 0.67 6.53
N PRO A 407 -14.63 1.49 7.34
CA PRO A 407 -13.24 1.23 7.69
C PRO A 407 -13.06 -0.18 8.23
N LEU A 408 -12.10 -0.90 7.64
CA LEU A 408 -11.83 -2.29 7.97
C LEU A 408 -10.75 -2.39 9.05
N THR A 409 -11.00 -3.27 10.01
CA THR A 409 -10.02 -3.64 11.02
C THR A 409 -9.72 -5.12 10.90
N ARG A 410 -8.43 -5.47 10.85
CA ARG A 410 -7.98 -6.86 10.85
C ARG A 410 -7.88 -7.38 12.27
N MET A 411 -8.65 -8.41 12.57
CA MET A 411 -8.50 -9.25 13.74
C MET A 411 -7.78 -10.55 13.40
N ALA A 412 -7.10 -11.16 14.38
CA ALA A 412 -6.44 -12.45 14.17
C ALA A 412 -6.58 -13.38 15.37
N ILE A 413 -6.63 -14.68 15.08
CA ILE A 413 -6.29 -15.75 16.02
C ILE A 413 -4.96 -16.32 15.54
N LEU A 414 -3.94 -16.29 16.39
CA LEU A 414 -2.58 -16.73 16.07
C LEU A 414 -2.20 -17.91 16.95
N CYS A 415 -1.65 -18.95 16.36
CA CYS A 415 -1.07 -20.10 17.04
C CYS A 415 0.43 -20.11 16.75
N ARG A 416 1.24 -19.96 17.80
CA ARG A 416 2.69 -20.03 17.73
C ARG A 416 3.14 -21.41 18.23
N SER A 417 3.87 -22.13 17.39
CA SER A 417 4.52 -23.40 17.74
C SER A 417 6.01 -23.34 17.41
N ASN A 418 6.87 -23.69 18.36
CA ASN A 418 8.28 -23.95 18.08
C ASN A 418 8.50 -25.36 17.50
N VAL A 419 7.54 -26.27 17.70
CA VAL A 419 7.61 -27.64 17.18
C VAL A 419 7.07 -27.65 15.74
N ARG A 420 7.90 -28.10 14.80
CA ARG A 420 7.59 -28.18 13.36
C ARG A 420 7.10 -29.56 12.92
N ASP A 421 6.71 -30.40 13.85
CA ASP A 421 6.20 -31.72 13.52
C ASP A 421 4.84 -31.61 12.81
N ALA A 422 4.58 -32.56 11.91
CA ALA A 422 3.39 -32.54 11.07
C ALA A 422 2.09 -32.77 11.87
N GLU A 423 2.16 -33.40 13.04
CA GLU A 423 1.02 -33.74 13.86
C GLU A 423 0.49 -32.51 14.61
N THR A 424 1.37 -31.79 15.31
CA THR A 424 1.07 -30.49 15.94
C THR A 424 0.54 -29.50 14.91
N ARG A 425 1.21 -29.41 13.75
CA ARG A 425 0.76 -28.56 12.64
C ARG A 425 -0.66 -28.91 12.20
N SER A 426 -0.94 -30.19 11.92
CA SER A 426 -2.27 -30.67 11.50
C SER A 426 -3.33 -30.41 12.57
N SER A 427 -2.99 -30.53 13.85
CA SER A 427 -3.90 -30.23 14.96
C SER A 427 -4.23 -28.73 15.05
N LEU A 428 -3.22 -27.86 14.90
CA LEU A 428 -3.43 -26.41 14.85
C LEU A 428 -4.27 -25.98 13.63
N GLU A 429 -4.00 -26.55 12.46
CA GLU A 429 -4.77 -26.29 11.24
C GLU A 429 -6.25 -26.71 11.41
N ARG A 430 -6.50 -27.91 11.97
CA ARG A 430 -7.86 -28.38 12.28
C ARG A 430 -8.59 -27.46 13.25
N TRP A 431 -7.90 -26.99 14.29
CA TRP A 431 -8.50 -26.07 15.27
C TRP A 431 -8.81 -24.69 14.67
N LEU A 432 -7.88 -24.14 13.89
CA LEU A 432 -8.12 -22.87 13.20
C LEU A 432 -9.24 -22.99 12.15
N LEU A 433 -9.41 -24.16 11.52
CA LEU A 433 -10.57 -24.44 10.65
C LEU A 433 -11.88 -24.45 11.44
N LEU A 434 -11.90 -25.01 12.65
CA LEU A 434 -13.06 -24.93 13.55
C LEU A 434 -13.36 -23.47 13.95
N CYS A 435 -12.33 -22.68 14.26
CA CYS A 435 -12.46 -21.25 14.54
C CYS A 435 -13.06 -20.51 13.35
N GLN A 436 -12.58 -20.78 12.14
CA GLN A 436 -13.12 -20.21 10.91
C GLN A 436 -14.59 -20.59 10.75
N GLN A 437 -14.96 -21.85 10.91
CA GLN A 437 -16.36 -22.31 10.79
C GLN A 437 -17.28 -21.63 11.80
N ARG A 438 -16.86 -21.53 13.08
CA ARG A 438 -17.62 -20.82 14.13
C ARG A 438 -17.78 -19.35 13.82
N THR A 439 -16.71 -18.71 13.36
CA THR A 439 -16.68 -17.30 13.00
C THR A 439 -17.61 -17.01 11.80
N LEU A 440 -17.57 -17.86 10.78
CA LEU A 440 -18.47 -17.78 9.62
C LEU A 440 -19.94 -17.99 10.03
N ARG A 441 -20.23 -18.94 10.92
CA ARG A 441 -21.59 -19.15 11.46
C ARG A 441 -22.08 -17.94 12.24
N TRP A 442 -21.26 -17.39 13.13
CA TRP A 442 -21.59 -16.17 13.88
C TRP A 442 -21.92 -15.02 12.93
N ALA A 443 -21.05 -14.79 11.96
CA ALA A 443 -21.18 -13.72 11.00
C ALA A 443 -22.44 -13.86 10.15
N TRP A 444 -22.69 -15.08 9.64
CA TRP A 444 -23.93 -15.39 8.93
C TRP A 444 -25.16 -15.11 9.80
N MET A 445 -25.18 -15.59 11.05
CA MET A 445 -26.28 -15.37 12.00
C MET A 445 -26.52 -13.89 12.28
N LYS A 446 -25.47 -13.09 12.41
CA LYS A 446 -25.56 -11.64 12.67
C LYS A 446 -25.79 -10.81 11.40
N GLY A 447 -25.76 -11.42 10.22
CA GLY A 447 -25.84 -10.69 8.94
C GLY A 447 -24.64 -9.77 8.72
N LYS A 448 -23.48 -10.12 9.27
CA LYS A 448 -22.25 -9.31 9.24
C LYS A 448 -21.26 -9.96 8.27
N PRO A 449 -21.17 -9.52 7.00
CA PRO A 449 -20.18 -10.06 6.08
C PRO A 449 -18.76 -9.84 6.63
N MET A 450 -17.83 -10.70 6.24
CA MET A 450 -16.43 -10.63 6.65
C MET A 450 -15.51 -11.26 5.62
N LEU A 451 -14.21 -10.98 5.70
CA LEU A 451 -13.18 -11.62 4.88
C LEU A 451 -12.18 -12.39 5.74
N GLY A 452 -12.43 -13.70 5.87
CA GLY A 452 -11.54 -14.63 6.58
C GLY A 452 -10.45 -15.20 5.68
N SER A 453 -9.21 -15.29 6.17
CA SER A 453 -8.14 -16.05 5.52
C SER A 453 -7.23 -16.74 6.53
N MET A 454 -6.90 -18.00 6.25
CA MET A 454 -5.86 -18.74 6.95
C MET A 454 -4.51 -18.35 6.37
N ARG A 455 -3.52 -18.13 7.23
CA ARG A 455 -2.18 -17.72 6.85
C ARG A 455 -1.15 -18.41 7.70
N GLU A 456 0.01 -18.60 7.11
CA GLU A 456 1.18 -19.19 7.73
C GLU A 456 2.33 -18.22 7.61
N TRP A 457 3.05 -18.03 8.71
CA TRP A 457 4.26 -17.23 8.77
C TRP A 457 5.38 -18.09 9.34
N HIS A 458 6.43 -18.24 8.55
CA HIS A 458 7.66 -18.89 8.99
C HIS A 458 8.54 -17.84 9.67
N CYS A 459 8.62 -17.92 11.00
CA CYS A 459 9.59 -17.16 11.77
C CYS A 459 10.82 -18.04 12.02
N ALA A 460 11.99 -17.42 12.24
CA ALA A 460 13.28 -18.12 12.37
C ALA A 460 13.19 -19.40 13.24
N ASN A 461 12.51 -19.32 14.40
CA ASN A 461 12.40 -20.42 15.36
C ASN A 461 10.96 -20.77 15.75
N ALA A 462 9.96 -20.32 14.98
CA ALA A 462 8.57 -20.64 15.25
C ALA A 462 7.76 -20.69 13.95
N LEU A 463 6.83 -21.63 13.88
CA LEU A 463 5.74 -21.60 12.94
C LEU A 463 4.59 -20.81 13.57
N VAL A 464 4.14 -19.75 12.89
CA VAL A 464 2.91 -19.07 13.27
C VAL A 464 1.84 -19.41 12.25
N LEU A 465 0.82 -20.13 12.69
CA LEU A 465 -0.40 -20.35 11.93
C LEU A 465 -1.45 -19.38 12.44
N GLY A 466 -2.28 -18.82 11.56
CA GLY A 466 -3.33 -17.95 12.06
C GLY A 466 -4.50 -17.77 11.13
N TYR A 467 -5.65 -17.53 11.75
CA TYR A 467 -6.88 -17.15 11.09
C TYR A 467 -7.06 -15.64 11.22
N THR A 468 -7.07 -14.95 10.10
CA THR A 468 -7.24 -13.49 10.03
C THR A 468 -8.62 -13.15 9.49
N VAL A 469 -9.27 -12.16 10.08
CA VAL A 469 -10.61 -11.69 9.68
C VAL A 469 -10.56 -10.18 9.50
N ASP A 470 -10.94 -9.71 8.32
CA ASP A 470 -11.24 -8.28 8.12
C ASP A 470 -12.75 -8.08 8.18
N LEU A 471 -13.16 -7.11 8.99
CA LEU A 471 -14.55 -6.70 9.20
C LEU A 471 -14.62 -5.21 9.54
N PRO A 472 -15.79 -4.56 9.42
CA PRO A 472 -15.97 -3.17 9.82
C PRO A 472 -15.53 -2.93 11.27
N GLU A 473 -14.90 -1.79 11.53
CA GLU A 473 -14.36 -1.42 12.85
C GLU A 473 -15.41 -1.52 13.98
N ARG A 474 -16.65 -1.09 13.70
CA ARG A 474 -17.79 -1.19 14.62
C ARG A 474 -18.14 -2.62 15.06
N ASP A 475 -17.80 -3.62 14.25
CA ASP A 475 -18.16 -5.03 14.48
C ASP A 475 -17.02 -5.82 15.16
N VAL A 476 -15.83 -5.23 15.28
CA VAL A 476 -14.62 -5.83 15.88
C VAL A 476 -14.85 -6.25 17.33
N VAL A 477 -15.44 -5.37 18.14
CA VAL A 477 -15.65 -5.63 19.57
C VAL A 477 -16.60 -6.81 19.76
N ALA A 478 -17.64 -6.90 18.94
CA ALA A 478 -18.61 -7.99 18.98
C ALA A 478 -17.97 -9.34 18.60
N LEU A 479 -17.16 -9.38 17.53
CA LEU A 479 -16.45 -10.60 17.14
C LEU A 479 -15.43 -11.03 18.20
N ARG A 480 -14.71 -10.07 18.78
CA ARG A 480 -13.76 -10.34 19.88
C ARG A 480 -14.45 -10.98 21.06
N HIS A 481 -15.55 -10.40 21.53
CA HIS A 481 -16.32 -10.92 22.64
C HIS A 481 -16.85 -12.33 22.35
N PHE A 482 -17.32 -12.58 21.13
CA PHE A 482 -17.71 -13.91 20.68
C PHE A 482 -16.56 -14.92 20.79
N TRP A 483 -15.36 -14.60 20.31
CA TRP A 483 -14.21 -15.49 20.45
C TRP A 483 -13.85 -15.75 21.92
N HIS A 484 -13.87 -14.73 22.77
CA HIS A 484 -13.61 -14.89 24.21
C HIS A 484 -14.58 -15.86 24.89
N GLN A 485 -15.85 -15.87 24.48
CA GLN A 485 -16.88 -16.71 25.11
C GLN A 485 -16.97 -18.12 24.52
N THR A 486 -16.56 -18.29 23.25
CA THR A 486 -16.82 -19.52 22.49
C THR A 486 -15.59 -20.36 22.20
N LEU A 487 -14.38 -19.84 22.46
CA LEU A 487 -13.14 -20.61 22.36
C LEU A 487 -12.74 -21.00 23.79
N SER A 488 -13.10 -22.22 24.23
CA SER A 488 -12.68 -22.74 25.54
C SER A 488 -11.29 -23.38 25.46
N ALA A 489 -10.59 -23.44 26.59
CA ALA A 489 -9.28 -24.09 26.70
C ALA A 489 -9.35 -25.62 26.52
N ASP A 490 -10.51 -26.23 26.82
CA ASP A 490 -10.69 -27.69 26.88
C ASP A 490 -10.82 -28.38 25.52
N GLU A 491 -11.02 -27.61 24.43
CA GLU A 491 -11.25 -28.17 23.08
C GLU A 491 -9.96 -28.54 22.34
N ILE A 492 -8.79 -28.30 22.93
CA ILE A 492 -7.47 -28.72 22.43
C ILE A 492 -6.81 -29.65 23.47
N SER A 493 -7.49 -30.71 23.85
CA SER A 493 -6.94 -31.75 24.76
C SER A 493 -5.80 -32.59 24.17
N ALA A 494 -5.13 -32.11 23.11
CA ALA A 494 -4.01 -32.80 22.44
C ALA A 494 -2.77 -31.90 22.23
N VAL A 495 -2.83 -30.60 22.56
CA VAL A 495 -1.67 -29.69 22.42
C VAL A 495 -1.57 -28.87 23.70
N ASP A 496 -0.63 -29.23 24.57
CA ASP A 496 -0.31 -28.45 25.75
C ASP A 496 0.06 -27.01 25.32
N GLY A 497 -0.30 -25.97 26.10
CA GLY A 497 0.00 -24.57 25.77
C GLY A 497 -0.74 -23.51 26.61
N GLU A 498 -0.45 -22.23 26.36
CA GLU A 498 -1.02 -21.08 27.06
C GLU A 498 -1.66 -20.07 26.09
N TRP A 499 -2.79 -19.47 26.53
CA TRP A 499 -3.50 -18.42 25.79
C TRP A 499 -3.13 -17.03 26.27
N GLN A 500 -2.97 -16.10 25.33
CA GLN A 500 -2.77 -14.67 25.58
C GLN A 500 -3.77 -13.85 24.77
N HIS A 501 -4.50 -12.98 25.46
CA HIS A 501 -5.43 -12.05 24.83
C HIS A 501 -4.75 -10.72 24.55
N THR A 502 -4.86 -10.23 23.32
CA THR A 502 -4.27 -8.97 22.88
C THR A 502 -5.34 -8.02 22.36
N PRO A 503 -5.06 -6.70 22.29
CA PRO A 503 -5.95 -5.76 21.64
C PRO A 503 -6.18 -6.04 20.14
N GLN A 504 -5.36 -6.86 19.49
CA GLN A 504 -5.43 -7.16 18.05
C GLN A 504 -5.98 -8.56 17.76
N GLY A 505 -6.23 -9.37 18.79
CA GLY A 505 -6.57 -10.78 18.59
C GLY A 505 -6.26 -11.69 19.78
N ILE A 506 -6.28 -12.98 19.52
CA ILE A 506 -5.98 -14.04 20.49
C ILE A 506 -4.72 -14.78 20.03
N VAL A 507 -3.78 -15.04 20.95
CA VAL A 507 -2.53 -15.75 20.69
C VAL A 507 -2.50 -17.04 21.53
N PHE A 508 -2.20 -18.18 20.91
CA PHE A 508 -1.92 -19.46 21.57
C PHE A 508 -0.44 -19.78 21.45
N CYS A 509 0.20 -20.11 22.56
CA CYS A 509 1.59 -20.55 22.63
C CYS A 509 1.61 -22.04 23.03
N CYS A 510 2.02 -22.95 22.14
CA CYS A 510 2.14 -24.37 22.51
C CYS A 510 3.15 -24.57 23.66
N ALA A 511 3.02 -25.60 24.47
CA ALA A 511 3.92 -25.89 25.59
C ALA A 511 5.33 -26.17 25.09
N GLY A 512 6.32 -25.72 25.86
CA GLY A 512 7.71 -25.68 25.39
C GLY A 512 7.98 -24.59 24.34
N SER A 513 6.96 -23.84 23.89
CA SER A 513 7.18 -22.61 23.14
C SER A 513 7.68 -21.53 24.07
N VAL A 514 8.97 -21.58 24.38
CA VAL A 514 9.66 -20.45 24.97
C VAL A 514 9.68 -19.35 23.91
N PRO A 515 9.44 -18.06 24.27
CA PRO A 515 9.83 -16.98 23.39
C PRO A 515 11.28 -17.23 23.01
N VAL A 516 11.55 -17.48 21.74
CA VAL A 516 12.94 -17.67 21.32
C VAL A 516 13.60 -16.32 21.39
N VAL A 517 14.23 -16.10 22.53
CA VAL A 517 15.23 -15.08 22.77
C VAL A 517 16.42 -15.60 21.98
N ARG A 518 16.49 -15.31 20.65
CA ARG A 518 17.55 -15.72 19.71
C ARG A 518 18.88 -15.91 20.47
N THR A 519 19.27 -17.14 20.81
CA THR A 519 20.59 -17.36 21.41
C THR A 519 21.59 -17.03 20.31
N GLY A 520 22.43 -16.02 20.53
CA GLY A 520 23.22 -15.44 19.47
C GLY A 520 24.08 -16.47 18.75
N ALA A 521 23.83 -16.67 17.46
CA ALA A 521 24.68 -17.44 16.57
C ALA A 521 25.68 -16.50 15.90
N ILE A 522 26.91 -16.98 15.69
CA ILE A 522 27.97 -16.24 15.01
C ILE A 522 28.35 -17.01 13.76
N MET A 523 28.13 -16.42 12.58
CA MET A 523 28.57 -16.98 11.30
C MET A 523 29.71 -16.13 10.75
N ALA A 524 30.84 -16.78 10.47
CA ALA A 524 31.94 -16.20 9.72
C ALA A 524 32.04 -16.94 8.38
N SER A 525 31.85 -16.23 7.26
CA SER A 525 31.98 -16.81 5.93
C SER A 525 32.85 -15.94 5.03
N HIS A 526 33.54 -16.60 4.10
CA HIS A 526 34.13 -15.93 2.94
C HIS A 526 33.00 -15.66 1.96
N ARG A 527 32.93 -14.43 1.45
CA ARG A 527 32.07 -14.11 0.31
C ARG A 527 32.79 -14.56 -0.96
N ASP A 528 32.08 -14.73 -2.07
CA ASP A 528 32.57 -15.34 -3.34
C ASP A 528 33.86 -14.71 -3.96
N ASP A 529 34.43 -13.67 -3.36
CA ASP A 529 35.75 -13.08 -3.68
C ASP A 529 36.76 -13.37 -2.54
N GLU A 530 37.94 -13.92 -2.85
CA GLU A 530 38.99 -14.37 -1.90
C GLU A 530 39.50 -13.30 -0.89
N THR A 531 39.03 -12.06 -0.99
CA THR A 531 39.48 -10.87 -0.27
C THR A 531 38.47 -10.32 0.73
N ALA A 532 37.26 -10.89 0.82
CA ALA A 532 36.17 -10.40 1.68
C ALA A 532 35.77 -11.38 2.79
N MET A 533 35.54 -10.85 3.99
CA MET A 533 35.04 -11.61 5.14
C MET A 533 33.76 -10.99 5.68
N HIS A 534 32.79 -11.85 6.00
CA HIS A 534 31.53 -11.48 6.58
C HIS A 534 31.37 -12.17 7.94
N VAL A 535 31.22 -11.38 9.01
CA VAL A 535 30.96 -11.89 10.37
C VAL A 535 29.63 -11.38 10.84
N THR A 536 28.65 -12.26 11.01
CA THR A 536 27.32 -11.90 11.50
C THR A 536 27.10 -12.44 12.90
N LEU A 537 26.78 -11.55 13.83
CA LEU A 537 26.39 -11.84 15.21
C LEU A 537 24.88 -11.71 15.35
N SER A 538 24.17 -12.81 15.57
CA SER A 538 22.77 -12.75 15.98
C SER A 538 22.68 -12.44 17.47
N PHE A 539 21.65 -11.69 17.88
CA PHE A 539 21.35 -11.40 19.27
C PHE A 539 19.92 -11.78 19.62
N PRO A 540 19.67 -12.04 20.91
CA PRO A 540 18.32 -12.25 21.37
C PRO A 540 17.43 -11.02 21.18
N HIS A 541 16.14 -11.24 20.88
CA HIS A 541 15.16 -10.16 20.68
C HIS A 541 14.94 -9.27 21.92
N THR A 542 15.39 -9.72 23.10
CA THR A 542 15.42 -8.94 24.36
C THR A 542 16.63 -8.02 24.48
N THR A 543 17.61 -8.14 23.58
CA THR A 543 18.80 -7.28 23.59
C THR A 543 18.43 -5.92 23.03
N GLU A 544 18.70 -4.87 23.78
CA GLU A 544 18.41 -3.51 23.34
C GLU A 544 19.25 -3.15 22.10
N ALA A 545 18.59 -2.59 21.07
CA ALA A 545 19.26 -2.15 19.84
C ALA A 545 20.40 -1.16 20.11
N GLY A 546 20.25 -0.31 21.15
CA GLY A 546 21.29 0.61 21.60
C GLY A 546 22.55 -0.10 22.07
N ALA A 547 22.41 -1.20 22.83
CA ALA A 547 23.54 -1.99 23.30
C ALA A 547 24.25 -2.75 22.16
N MET A 548 23.49 -3.27 21.19
CA MET A 548 24.06 -3.92 19.99
C MET A 548 24.84 -2.93 19.13
N ALA A 549 24.28 -1.74 18.91
CA ALA A 549 24.93 -0.70 18.13
C ALA A 549 26.17 -0.12 18.85
N ALA A 550 26.11 0.06 20.17
CA ALA A 550 27.24 0.48 21.00
C ALA A 550 28.38 -0.55 20.97
N LEU A 551 28.06 -1.85 20.99
CA LEU A 551 29.06 -2.91 20.80
C LEU A 551 29.71 -2.82 19.42
N GLY A 552 28.94 -2.65 18.35
CA GLY A 552 29.48 -2.46 17.00
C GLY A 552 30.43 -1.27 16.91
N GLN A 553 30.05 -0.13 17.49
CA GLN A 553 30.90 1.07 17.52
C GLN A 553 32.17 0.87 18.35
N ALA A 554 32.07 0.29 19.54
CA ALA A 554 33.22 0.07 20.42
C ALA A 554 34.24 -0.90 19.79
N VAL A 555 33.79 -1.93 19.07
CA VAL A 555 34.66 -2.84 18.31
C VAL A 555 35.40 -2.09 17.20
N MET A 556 34.68 -1.26 16.45
CA MET A 556 35.22 -0.45 15.35
C MET A 556 36.23 0.61 15.81
N ALA A 557 36.11 1.09 17.05
CA ALA A 557 37.00 2.06 17.65
C ALA A 557 38.22 1.44 18.35
N SER A 558 38.30 0.10 18.45
CA SER A 558 39.46 -0.54 19.04
C SER A 558 40.73 -0.20 18.26
N SER A 559 41.84 0.01 18.96
CA SER A 559 43.12 0.38 18.34
C SER A 559 43.63 -0.66 17.33
N LEU A 560 43.21 -1.92 17.48
CA LEU A 560 43.53 -3.03 16.57
C LEU A 560 42.81 -2.88 15.23
N VAL A 561 41.51 -2.58 15.24
CA VAL A 561 40.71 -2.35 14.03
C VAL A 561 41.12 -1.02 13.36
N GLN A 562 41.37 0.03 14.14
CA GLN A 562 41.82 1.32 13.62
C GLN A 562 43.19 1.24 12.94
N LYS A 563 44.19 0.56 13.54
CA LYS A 563 45.51 0.35 12.92
C LYS A 563 45.41 -0.40 11.60
N ARG A 564 44.47 -1.34 11.47
CA ARG A 564 44.24 -2.08 10.22
C ARG A 564 43.65 -1.20 9.13
N ARG A 565 42.70 -0.34 9.48
CA ARG A 565 42.05 0.60 8.56
C ARG A 565 43.00 1.69 8.08
N LEU A 566 43.81 2.24 8.98
CA LEU A 566 44.77 3.31 8.67
C LEU A 566 46.09 2.78 8.08
N GLY A 567 46.38 1.48 8.23
CA GLY A 567 47.58 0.83 7.72
C GLY A 567 47.53 0.41 6.25
N GLY A 568 46.46 0.74 5.52
CA GLY A 568 46.35 0.54 4.06
C GLY A 568 46.11 -0.90 3.59
N ARG A 569 45.93 -1.87 4.50
CA ARG A 569 45.74 -3.30 4.17
C ARG A 569 44.28 -3.77 4.20
N CYS A 570 43.39 -2.91 4.69
CA CYS A 570 41.95 -3.14 4.69
C CYS A 570 41.26 -1.89 4.13
N TYR A 571 40.68 -2.02 2.94
CA TYR A 571 40.09 -0.91 2.20
C TYR A 571 38.75 -0.47 2.79
N SER A 572 38.00 -1.41 3.35
CA SER A 572 36.71 -1.14 3.96
C SER A 572 36.46 -2.09 5.12
N VAL A 573 36.01 -1.51 6.23
CA VAL A 573 35.37 -2.23 7.32
C VAL A 573 34.06 -1.51 7.62
N ALA A 574 32.95 -2.19 7.38
CA ALA A 574 31.61 -1.70 7.67
C ALA A 574 30.98 -2.55 8.75
N VAL A 575 30.10 -1.94 9.54
CA VAL A 575 29.25 -2.64 10.48
C VAL A 575 27.80 -2.29 10.16
N SER A 576 26.91 -3.28 10.13
CA SER A 576 25.49 -3.06 9.88
C SER A 576 24.66 -3.75 10.94
N LEU A 577 23.60 -3.06 11.37
CA LEU A 577 22.62 -3.60 12.32
C LEU A 577 21.32 -3.88 11.58
N ASP A 578 20.93 -5.14 11.48
CA ASP A 578 19.60 -5.54 11.02
C ASP A 578 18.69 -5.72 12.24
N LEU A 579 17.74 -4.82 12.42
CA LEU A 579 16.79 -4.85 13.52
C LEU A 579 15.62 -5.83 13.28
N MET A 580 15.40 -6.27 12.05
CA MET A 580 14.43 -7.34 11.74
C MET A 580 14.96 -8.69 12.20
N SER A 581 16.26 -8.89 12.01
CA SER A 581 16.94 -10.12 12.37
C SER A 581 17.63 -10.02 13.74
N TYR A 582 17.74 -8.84 14.36
CA TYR A 582 18.60 -8.64 15.54
C TYR A 582 20.03 -9.15 15.26
N GLU A 583 20.57 -8.78 14.11
CA GLU A 583 21.89 -9.19 13.63
C GLU A 583 22.81 -7.98 13.54
N LEU A 584 24.02 -8.12 14.08
CA LEU A 584 25.12 -7.17 13.89
C LEU A 584 26.17 -7.82 12.98
N THR A 585 26.35 -7.24 11.82
CA THR A 585 27.21 -7.77 10.76
C THR A 585 28.44 -6.89 10.60
N PHE A 586 29.61 -7.51 10.51
CA PHE A 586 30.87 -6.86 10.17
C PHE A 586 31.32 -7.36 8.79
N ASP A 587 31.38 -6.43 7.84
CA ASP A 587 31.86 -6.66 6.49
C ASP A 587 33.27 -6.08 6.37
N THR A 588 34.24 -6.90 5.95
CA THR A 588 35.61 -6.43 5.67
C THR A 588 36.03 -6.76 4.25
N VAL A 589 36.67 -5.81 3.58
CA VAL A 589 37.36 -5.99 2.30
C VAL A 589 38.85 -5.71 2.52
N ALA A 590 39.70 -6.71 2.30
CA ALA A 590 41.13 -6.64 2.56
C ALA A 590 41.98 -6.98 1.33
N ASP A 591 43.16 -6.37 1.21
CA ASP A 591 44.13 -6.66 0.12
C ASP A 591 44.90 -7.98 0.36
N SER A 592 44.70 -8.61 1.53
CA SER A 592 45.44 -9.77 2.03
C SER A 592 44.51 -10.73 2.79
N ASP A 593 45.05 -11.80 3.37
CA ASP A 593 44.31 -12.83 4.11
C ASP A 593 43.23 -12.27 5.09
N PRO A 594 41.93 -12.48 4.80
CA PRO A 594 40.82 -12.02 5.63
C PRO A 594 40.80 -12.63 7.04
N SER A 595 41.46 -13.77 7.27
CA SER A 595 41.58 -14.40 8.61
C SER A 595 42.22 -13.46 9.63
N VAL A 596 43.08 -12.56 9.16
CA VAL A 596 43.79 -11.62 10.03
C VAL A 596 42.87 -10.47 10.48
N SER A 597 41.88 -10.10 9.65
CA SER A 597 40.79 -9.18 10.03
C SER A 597 39.85 -9.83 11.04
N PHE A 598 39.59 -11.14 10.90
CA PHE A 598 38.86 -11.92 11.90
C PHE A 598 39.55 -11.89 13.26
N ILE A 599 40.85 -12.20 13.31
CA ILE A 599 41.64 -12.20 14.54
C ILE A 599 41.65 -10.80 15.19
N ALA A 600 41.71 -9.74 14.39
CA ALA A 600 41.62 -8.37 14.91
C ALA A 600 40.25 -8.07 15.56
N LEU A 601 39.16 -8.55 14.97
CA LEU A 601 37.81 -8.45 15.57
C LEU A 601 37.72 -9.26 16.86
N LEU A 602 38.24 -10.50 16.89
CA LEU A 602 38.27 -11.34 18.09
C LEU A 602 38.99 -10.66 19.26
N ASN A 603 40.19 -10.14 18.99
CA ASN A 603 40.99 -9.43 19.99
C ASN A 603 40.33 -8.12 20.44
N ALA A 604 39.58 -7.46 19.55
CA ALA A 604 38.76 -6.30 19.92
C ALA A 604 37.65 -6.69 20.89
N PHE A 605 36.93 -7.78 20.65
CA PHE A 605 35.95 -8.31 21.60
C PHE A 605 36.60 -8.68 22.94
N GLU A 606 37.77 -9.31 22.93
CA GLU A 606 38.52 -9.67 24.15
C GLU A 606 38.91 -8.44 24.97
N THR A 607 39.36 -7.38 24.31
CA THR A 607 39.66 -6.10 24.96
C THR A 607 38.41 -5.49 25.59
N LEU A 608 37.25 -5.58 24.92
CA LEU A 608 35.97 -5.04 25.41
C LEU A 608 35.33 -5.91 26.51
N SER A 609 35.71 -7.18 26.63
CA SER A 609 35.26 -8.06 27.70
C SER A 609 35.88 -7.71 29.06
N LEU A 610 37.01 -6.99 29.04
CA LEU A 610 37.59 -6.39 30.23
C LEU A 610 36.81 -5.11 30.60
N PRO A 611 36.58 -4.84 31.89
CA PRO A 611 35.83 -3.65 32.31
C PRO A 611 36.50 -2.37 31.78
N LEU A 612 35.80 -1.61 30.95
CA LEU A 612 36.23 -0.27 30.55
C LEU A 612 35.86 0.72 31.65
N GLY A 613 36.80 1.59 32.04
CA GLY A 613 36.47 2.76 32.85
C GLY A 613 35.52 3.69 32.08
N GLU A 614 34.78 4.54 32.79
CA GLU A 614 33.76 5.46 32.24
C GLU A 614 34.32 6.34 31.11
N ILE A 615 35.52 6.90 31.29
CA ILE A 615 36.24 7.69 30.28
C ILE A 615 36.66 6.83 29.07
N GLY A 616 37.06 5.58 29.30
CA GLY A 616 37.47 4.66 28.23
C GLY A 616 36.30 4.20 27.37
N PHE A 617 35.12 4.04 27.97
CA PHE A 617 33.88 3.75 27.26
C PHE A 617 33.45 4.91 26.35
N GLU A 618 33.46 6.15 26.85
CA GLU A 618 33.16 7.32 26.02
C GLU A 618 34.14 7.45 24.84
N GLN A 619 35.43 7.21 25.07
CA GLN A 619 36.44 7.23 24.00
C GLN A 619 36.23 6.12 22.96
N ALA A 620 35.88 4.89 23.40
CA ALA A 620 35.56 3.78 22.50
C ALA A 620 34.29 4.08 21.66
N CYS A 621 33.33 4.82 22.18
CA CYS A 621 32.13 5.18 21.42
C CYS A 621 32.33 6.40 20.50
N ARG A 622 33.26 7.31 20.85
CA ARG A 622 33.56 8.54 20.07
C ARG A 622 34.59 8.34 18.96
N GLY A 623 35.42 7.30 19.04
CA GLY A 623 36.56 7.07 18.12
C GLY A 623 36.28 6.19 16.89
N GLY A 624 35.08 5.63 16.76
CA GLY A 624 34.72 4.78 15.63
C GLY A 624 34.25 5.60 14.43
N LEU A 625 35.11 5.86 13.44
CA LEU A 625 34.68 6.32 12.11
C LEU A 625 34.01 5.18 11.31
N GLY A 626 33.38 4.21 11.99
CA GLY A 626 32.69 3.07 11.40
C GLY A 626 31.24 3.45 11.16
N LEU A 627 30.82 3.42 9.90
CA LEU A 627 29.45 3.71 9.53
C LEU A 627 28.59 2.52 9.96
N VAL A 628 27.88 2.62 11.10
CA VAL A 628 26.83 1.66 11.44
C VAL A 628 25.62 1.98 10.57
N SER A 629 25.47 1.27 9.46
CA SER A 629 24.28 1.36 8.62
C SER A 629 23.23 0.42 9.18
N ALA A 630 22.16 0.95 9.77
CA ALA A 630 20.99 0.14 10.04
C ALA A 630 20.28 -0.14 8.70
N ARG A 631 20.24 -1.41 8.27
CA ARG A 631 19.48 -1.81 7.08
C ARG A 631 18.08 -2.22 7.53
N TYR A 632 17.07 -1.65 6.87
CA TYR A 632 15.68 -2.03 7.06
C TYR A 632 15.10 -2.44 5.71
N ASN A 633 14.58 -3.66 5.61
CA ASN A 633 13.97 -4.15 4.38
C ASN A 633 12.47 -3.78 4.39
N LYS A 634 12.03 -3.00 3.38
CA LYS A 634 10.70 -2.36 3.27
C LYS A 634 9.49 -3.32 3.18
N SER A 635 9.65 -4.63 3.29
CA SER A 635 8.67 -5.60 2.79
C SER A 635 7.57 -6.06 3.75
N HIS A 636 7.46 -5.59 5.01
CA HIS A 636 6.37 -6.04 5.89
C HIS A 636 5.72 -4.93 6.73
N ALA A 637 4.46 -4.61 6.39
CA ALA A 637 3.63 -3.53 6.93
C ALA A 637 3.11 -3.70 8.38
N ARG A 638 3.85 -4.35 9.28
CA ARG A 638 3.39 -4.56 10.68
C ARG A 638 4.53 -4.50 11.68
N PHE A 639 5.04 -3.32 12.01
CA PHE A 639 5.56 -3.00 13.36
C PHE A 639 5.95 -1.51 13.54
N HIS A 640 4.97 -0.61 13.42
CA HIS A 640 5.26 0.82 13.18
C HIS A 640 5.37 1.76 14.40
N ARG A 641 5.50 1.28 15.65
CA ARG A 641 5.34 2.18 16.83
C ARG A 641 6.59 2.49 17.65
N ALA A 642 7.72 1.81 17.47
CA ALA A 642 8.89 2.02 18.33
C ALA A 642 10.11 2.69 17.66
N LEU A 643 10.13 2.88 16.34
CA LEU A 643 11.38 3.12 15.60
C LEU A 643 11.34 4.24 14.55
N LEU A 644 10.34 5.13 14.62
CA LEU A 644 10.22 6.29 13.71
C LEU A 644 11.23 7.41 13.99
N ASN A 645 12.03 7.32 15.07
CA ASN A 645 12.98 8.38 15.43
C ASN A 645 14.42 8.13 14.95
N THR A 646 14.71 7.04 14.25
CA THR A 646 16.11 6.58 14.05
C THR A 646 16.53 6.33 12.60
N VAL A 647 15.71 6.63 11.59
CA VAL A 647 16.09 6.41 10.17
C VAL A 647 16.66 7.70 9.55
N GLY A 648 17.85 7.61 8.93
CA GLY A 648 18.46 8.69 8.13
C GLY A 648 19.30 9.72 8.89
N ARG A 649 19.50 9.55 10.19
CA ARG A 649 20.50 10.30 10.97
C ARG A 649 21.64 9.37 11.36
N SER A 650 22.87 9.88 11.46
CA SER A 650 23.83 9.33 12.42
C SER A 650 23.14 9.41 13.78
N VAL A 651 22.55 8.31 14.21
CA VAL A 651 21.85 8.26 15.48
C VAL A 651 22.92 8.46 16.54
N ALA A 652 22.84 9.58 17.27
CA ALA A 652 23.43 9.64 18.58
C ALA A 652 22.67 8.58 19.40
N LEU A 653 23.24 7.38 19.45
CA LEU A 653 22.71 6.30 20.27
C LEU A 653 22.68 6.84 21.69
N ASP A 654 21.54 6.72 22.36
CA ASP A 654 21.42 7.17 23.73
C ASP A 654 22.24 6.23 24.62
N PHE A 655 23.51 6.59 24.82
CA PHE A 655 24.45 5.84 25.64
C PHE A 655 24.10 5.92 27.14
N SER A 656 23.11 6.73 27.55
CA SER A 656 22.70 6.82 28.96
C SER A 656 22.12 5.49 29.49
N VAL A 657 21.69 4.61 28.60
CA VAL A 657 21.12 3.29 28.93
C VAL A 657 22.17 2.16 28.85
N VAL A 658 23.34 2.42 28.26
CA VAL A 658 24.38 1.40 28.04
C VAL A 658 25.53 1.59 29.04
N THR A 659 25.63 0.71 30.02
CA THR A 659 26.71 0.73 31.01
C THR A 659 27.95 -0.05 30.52
N PRO A 660 29.18 0.29 30.98
CA PRO A 660 30.37 -0.51 30.70
C PRO A 660 30.22 -1.99 31.08
N THR A 661 29.49 -2.27 32.15
CA THR A 661 29.18 -3.62 32.61
C THR A 661 28.31 -4.39 31.62
N ASN A 662 27.23 -3.77 31.11
CA ASN A 662 26.34 -4.41 30.13
C ASN A 662 27.08 -4.70 28.82
N LEU A 663 27.94 -3.77 28.38
CA LEU A 663 28.76 -3.96 27.19
C LEU A 663 29.78 -5.09 27.37
N ALA A 664 30.49 -5.12 28.49
CA ALA A 664 31.46 -6.18 28.80
C ALA A 664 30.80 -7.56 28.88
N GLN A 665 29.59 -7.64 29.47
CA GLN A 665 28.80 -8.87 29.47
C GLN A 665 28.42 -9.32 28.05
N LEU A 666 28.04 -8.38 27.17
CA LEU A 666 27.69 -8.69 25.79
C LEU A 666 28.91 -9.17 24.99
N ALA A 667 30.06 -8.49 25.12
CA ALA A 667 31.33 -8.90 24.52
C ALA A 667 31.80 -10.28 25.03
N THR A 668 31.64 -10.55 26.33
CA THR A 668 31.97 -11.85 26.94
C THR A 668 31.10 -12.97 26.37
N LYS A 669 29.79 -12.74 26.18
CA LYS A 669 28.88 -13.71 25.55
C LYS A 669 29.30 -14.02 24.10
N VAL A 670 29.70 -13.00 23.35
CA VAL A 670 30.21 -13.15 21.98
C VAL A 670 31.49 -13.99 21.95
N LEU A 671 32.48 -13.68 22.80
CA LEU A 671 33.72 -14.46 22.92
C LEU A 671 33.48 -15.90 23.36
N TYR A 672 32.56 -16.11 24.30
CA TYR A 672 32.20 -17.44 24.77
C TYR A 672 31.58 -18.27 23.63
N ALA A 673 30.68 -17.67 22.84
CA ALA A 673 30.11 -18.31 21.66
C ALA A 673 31.17 -18.61 20.59
N LEU A 674 32.16 -17.75 20.40
CA LEU A 674 33.28 -17.97 19.47
C LEU A 674 34.25 -19.07 19.92
N LYS A 675 34.42 -19.26 21.23
CA LYS A 675 35.29 -20.30 21.82
C LYS A 675 34.65 -21.69 21.81
N HIS A 676 33.34 -21.78 21.64
CA HIS A 676 32.62 -23.04 21.48
C HIS A 676 32.23 -23.23 20.01
N PRO A 677 32.95 -24.07 19.24
CA PRO A 677 32.61 -24.30 17.84
C PRO A 677 31.24 -24.98 17.76
N THR A 678 30.20 -24.22 17.42
CA THR A 678 29.01 -24.79 16.80
C THR A 678 29.37 -25.08 15.34
N LEU A 679 29.73 -26.33 15.07
CA LEU A 679 29.67 -26.89 13.71
C LEU A 679 28.26 -26.66 13.16
N HIS A 680 28.20 -26.12 11.94
CA HIS A 680 26.98 -25.94 11.16
C HIS A 680 26.17 -27.24 11.02
#